data_AF-A0A439CW50-F1
#
_entry.id   AF-A0A439CW50-F1
#
_cell.length_a   1.000
_cell.length_b   1.000
_cell.length_c   1.000
_cell.angle_alpha   90.00
_cell.angle_beta   90.00
_cell.angle_gamma   90.00
#
_symmetry.space_group_name_H-M   'P 1'
#
loop_
_entity.id
_entity.type
_entity.pdbx_description
1 polymer ?
#
loop_
_entity_poly.entity_id
_entity_poly.type
_entity_poly.pdbx_seq_one_letter_code
_entity_poly.pdbx_strand_id
1 'polypeptide(L)'
;MVKSLDFRSFALRASGLYSTEASERAISESFRALPQLFPRLMCLLVDGHPELDPSSLATAGDTTSHSLELLDLAHCRQELTSKLFCPQLFRDLVYLDISHVPGSLRSAIYSSLNPTYLPELRVLKARGREVDDATAQLLFQTFRLQLWSIDLSENKLSDRAIDALLDHCFSSLSFRSDAHFEVEGKVVLPKNLGSHQYGPFEFIQESSYSASFAHPERYFADPPIYSNRADQAELQEWQTVRSDGTRPPRRDDAGAVKVMLLENILSVNDGTPRPLVQDLHLPRGGITHLYLNRNRFTADGIGRLLRLSSGRLEYFECDHSLHNPPKPSSDKSQQQLHAAGAFGLSHLFRPAFSSNLRSIRVHHSLVTQVPDIFADNLPLPTALRLSETAFFRNVNRIYPQRFTPDMNPRIASLTLTNIPTRSVGRVIEQLTSFLDLASLQQKAIRQARRSMNDRHKTVLSGLRHIRLELDPDFSDDVIDSSTGRDIDYDKLLDPGDEDFGNDTFSFFEDTRRDMPKQHNPGRGRAKNELRHADIGRYSDWTSGRLKSPPYTDNESQFTSHHEEASTSWTGNVYSVPVWIGSGTIGPHAAVNEYMWNLQDAKLRTDVGPATPSHVAAGVPAMTYIFYAAWNAMVFPKNLAGAAKNCSAEPLRDVVAAIKDYRVRTRGTPRHWDGKIELVHSDRSSRYHASEYWR
;
A
#
# COMPACT_ATOMS: atom_id res chain seq x y z
N MET A 1 33.35 25.38 -4.86
CA MET A 1 32.67 25.72 -3.58
C MET A 1 31.75 24.58 -3.21
N VAL A 2 31.83 24.09 -1.97
CA VAL A 2 31.07 22.90 -1.51
C VAL A 2 29.61 23.30 -1.27
N LYS A 3 28.67 22.49 -1.78
CA LYS A 3 27.21 22.72 -1.67
C LYS A 3 26.44 21.56 -1.08
N SER A 4 27.04 20.37 -1.07
CA SER A 4 26.47 19.18 -0.46
C SER A 4 27.56 18.47 0.31
N LEU A 5 27.21 18.03 1.51
CA LEU A 5 27.98 17.09 2.31
C LEU A 5 27.13 15.85 2.54
N ASP A 6 27.69 14.69 2.21
CA ASP A 6 27.00 13.40 2.31
C ASP A 6 27.87 12.45 3.12
N PHE A 7 27.55 12.35 4.41
CA PHE A 7 28.31 11.59 5.39
C PHE A 7 27.81 10.16 5.57
N ARG A 8 26.77 9.72 4.85
CA ARG A 8 26.16 8.39 5.02
C ARG A 8 27.16 7.25 4.85
N SER A 9 28.00 7.33 3.80
CA SER A 9 29.07 6.34 3.57
C SER A 9 30.26 6.49 4.52
N PHE A 10 30.50 7.71 5.02
CA PHE A 10 31.58 8.00 5.96
C PHE A 10 31.25 7.44 7.34
N ALA A 11 30.03 7.67 7.84
CA ALA A 11 29.54 7.15 9.12
C ALA A 11 29.69 5.63 9.23
N LEU A 12 29.35 4.89 8.18
CA LEU A 12 29.47 3.43 8.14
C LEU A 12 30.94 2.96 8.22
N ARG A 13 31.87 3.65 7.55
CA ARG A 13 33.28 3.26 7.45
C ARG A 13 34.15 3.77 8.60
N ALA A 14 33.74 4.86 9.25
CA ALA A 14 34.50 5.53 10.29
C ALA A 14 33.99 5.25 11.71
N SER A 15 32.88 4.50 11.86
CA SER A 15 32.23 4.15 13.14
C SER A 15 33.10 3.43 14.19
N GLY A 16 34.33 3.03 13.83
CA GLY A 16 35.32 2.45 14.75
C GLY A 16 36.56 3.31 15.03
N LEU A 17 36.71 4.46 14.37
CA LEU A 17 37.88 5.34 14.53
C LEU A 17 37.76 6.30 15.72
N TYR A 18 36.55 6.43 16.29
CA TYR A 18 36.19 7.52 17.19
C TYR A 18 35.59 7.00 18.52
N SER A 19 36.25 6.01 19.12
CA SER A 19 35.78 5.37 20.37
C SER A 19 36.01 6.18 21.66
N THR A 20 36.20 7.50 21.60
CA THR A 20 36.50 8.32 22.79
C THR A 20 35.57 9.52 22.89
N GLU A 21 35.19 9.96 24.11
CA GLU A 21 34.42 11.20 24.29
C GLU A 21 35.07 12.42 23.63
N ALA A 22 36.41 12.42 23.49
CA ALA A 22 37.16 13.48 22.83
C ALA A 22 36.88 13.54 21.31
N SER A 23 36.69 12.40 20.65
CA SER A 23 36.34 12.35 19.23
C SER A 23 34.89 12.75 18.97
N GLU A 24 33.96 12.35 19.85
CA GLU A 24 32.55 12.77 19.75
C GLU A 24 32.41 14.30 19.85
N ARG A 25 33.12 14.92 20.81
CA ARG A 25 33.19 16.39 20.92
C ARG A 25 33.82 17.02 19.69
N ALA A 26 34.94 16.49 19.19
CA ALA A 26 35.61 17.05 18.02
C ALA A 26 34.75 17.00 16.75
N ILE A 27 33.97 15.94 16.55
CA ILE A 27 33.03 15.82 15.44
C ILE A 27 31.90 16.84 15.61
N SER A 28 31.24 16.88 16.77
CA SER A 28 30.16 17.84 17.03
C SER A 28 30.62 19.29 16.91
N GLU A 29 31.83 19.63 17.36
CA GLU A 29 32.46 20.94 17.14
C GLU A 29 32.74 21.23 15.66
N SER A 30 33.17 20.22 14.89
CA SER A 30 33.34 20.35 13.43
C SER A 30 32.00 20.64 12.73
N PHE A 31 30.90 20.02 13.19
CA PHE A 31 29.55 20.28 12.69
C PHE A 31 29.06 21.69 13.02
N ARG A 32 29.38 22.20 14.21
CA ARG A 32 29.12 23.61 14.58
C ARG A 32 29.84 24.58 13.64
N ALA A 33 31.02 24.23 13.15
CA ALA A 33 31.80 25.06 12.23
C ALA A 33 31.36 24.93 10.75
N LEU A 34 30.59 23.90 10.37
CA LEU A 34 30.18 23.68 8.97
C LEU A 34 29.54 24.90 8.31
N PRO A 35 28.63 25.63 8.99
CA PRO A 35 27.98 26.78 8.36
C PRO A 35 28.99 27.92 8.06
N GLN A 36 30.07 28.04 8.85
CA GLN A 36 31.18 28.98 8.60
C GLN A 36 32.14 28.49 7.52
N LEU A 37 32.50 27.20 7.54
CA LEU A 37 33.43 26.58 6.60
C LEU A 37 32.84 26.47 5.19
N PHE A 38 31.53 26.24 5.09
CA PHE A 38 30.81 26.02 3.84
C PHE A 38 29.59 26.95 3.77
N PRO A 39 29.79 28.26 3.53
CA PRO A 39 28.71 29.24 3.61
C PRO A 39 27.65 29.09 2.50
N ARG A 40 27.85 28.24 1.47
CA ARG A 40 26.82 27.89 0.47
C ARG A 40 26.41 26.41 0.54
N LEU A 41 26.52 25.80 1.72
CA LEU A 41 26.01 24.46 1.95
C LEU A 41 24.48 24.49 1.86
N MET A 42 23.91 23.60 1.04
CA MET A 42 22.46 23.47 0.83
C MET A 42 21.95 22.10 1.29
N CYS A 43 22.76 21.05 1.11
CA CYS A 43 22.38 19.69 1.42
C CYS A 43 23.31 19.10 2.47
N LEU A 44 22.74 18.65 3.59
CA LEU A 44 23.46 17.96 4.65
C LEU A 44 22.81 16.59 4.90
N LEU A 45 23.54 15.52 4.59
CA LEU A 45 23.08 14.15 4.81
C LEU A 45 23.98 13.48 5.83
N VAL A 46 23.41 13.13 6.98
CA VAL A 46 24.14 12.59 8.14
C VAL A 46 23.47 11.33 8.70
N ASP A 47 22.65 10.66 7.89
CA ASP A 47 21.96 9.42 8.27
C ASP A 47 22.91 8.38 8.87
N GLY A 48 22.51 7.82 10.01
CA GLY A 48 23.22 6.78 10.74
C GLY A 48 24.51 7.22 11.45
N HIS A 49 24.81 8.52 11.53
CA HIS A 49 26.04 8.97 12.17
C HIS A 49 25.98 8.82 13.71
N PRO A 50 26.82 7.97 14.34
CA PRO A 50 26.65 7.56 15.73
C PRO A 50 26.96 8.66 16.75
N GLU A 51 27.87 9.58 16.41
CA GLU A 51 28.47 10.55 17.34
C GLU A 51 28.08 12.00 17.07
N LEU A 52 27.14 12.19 16.15
CA LEU A 52 26.74 13.52 15.71
C LEU A 52 25.59 14.01 16.55
N ASP A 53 25.76 15.19 17.16
CA ASP A 53 24.67 15.94 17.78
C ASP A 53 24.16 17.04 16.82
N PRO A 54 22.96 16.88 16.23
CA PRO A 54 22.36 17.89 15.36
C PRO A 54 22.17 19.23 16.06
N SER A 55 22.02 19.25 17.40
CA SER A 55 21.82 20.48 18.18
C SER A 55 22.96 21.48 18.02
N SER A 56 24.16 20.99 17.68
CA SER A 56 25.33 21.81 17.38
C SER A 56 25.09 22.79 16.22
N LEU A 57 24.26 22.42 15.24
CA LEU A 57 23.88 23.28 14.11
C LEU A 57 23.04 24.48 14.55
N ALA A 58 22.23 24.34 15.59
CA ALA A 58 21.42 25.44 16.11
C ALA A 58 22.27 26.60 16.65
N THR A 59 23.47 26.29 17.17
CA THR A 59 24.40 27.29 17.73
C THR A 59 25.26 28.01 16.69
N ALA A 60 25.19 27.59 15.42
CA ALA A 60 25.98 28.16 14.33
C ALA A 60 25.28 29.33 13.60
N GLY A 61 24.01 29.60 13.93
CA GLY A 61 23.09 30.49 13.21
C GLY A 61 23.47 31.99 13.18
N ASP A 62 24.45 32.43 13.96
CA ASP A 62 24.86 33.86 13.99
C ASP A 62 25.78 34.26 12.82
N THR A 63 26.23 33.32 11.99
CA THR A 63 27.33 33.57 11.02
C THR A 63 27.06 33.22 9.56
N THR A 64 25.88 32.70 9.21
CA THR A 64 25.61 32.22 7.84
C THR A 64 24.62 33.04 7.04
N SER A 65 24.96 33.28 5.78
CA SER A 65 24.09 33.99 4.82
C SER A 65 23.16 33.08 4.01
N HIS A 66 23.29 31.75 4.10
CA HIS A 66 22.48 30.79 3.32
C HIS A 66 21.83 29.73 4.20
N SER A 67 20.59 29.38 3.86
CA SER A 67 19.80 28.32 4.50
C SER A 67 20.10 26.96 3.88
N LEU A 68 19.99 25.90 4.69
CA LEU A 68 19.90 24.52 4.21
C LEU A 68 18.53 24.30 3.56
N GLU A 69 18.52 23.51 2.49
CA GLU A 69 17.34 23.13 1.71
C GLU A 69 17.03 21.63 1.85
N LEU A 70 18.04 20.81 2.17
CA LEU A 70 17.90 19.38 2.44
C LEU A 70 18.66 19.00 3.69
N LEU A 71 17.96 18.36 4.63
CA LEU A 71 18.52 17.79 5.84
C LEU A 71 18.04 16.35 6.03
N ASP A 72 19.00 15.43 6.10
CA ASP A 72 18.74 14.02 6.38
C ASP A 72 19.44 13.61 7.68
N LEU A 73 18.63 13.43 8.73
CA LEU A 73 19.02 13.04 10.09
C LEU A 73 18.57 11.61 10.45
N ALA A 74 18.22 10.78 9.47
CA ALA A 74 17.69 9.45 9.77
C ALA A 74 18.66 8.63 10.66
N HIS A 75 18.13 7.82 11.56
CA HIS A 75 18.89 6.97 12.50
C HIS A 75 19.93 7.71 13.37
N CYS A 76 19.82 9.03 13.53
CA CYS A 76 20.66 9.78 14.46
C CYS A 76 20.33 9.37 15.91
N ARG A 77 21.36 9.17 16.75
CA ARG A 77 21.21 8.70 18.13
C ARG A 77 20.78 9.77 19.13
N GLN A 78 20.88 11.04 18.76
CA GLN A 78 20.56 12.17 19.63
C GLN A 78 19.13 12.64 19.44
N GLU A 79 18.47 13.07 20.51
CA GLU A 79 17.08 13.54 20.46
C GLU A 79 16.95 14.90 19.75
N LEU A 80 15.79 15.13 19.10
CA LEU A 80 15.47 16.45 18.55
C LEU A 80 15.26 17.46 19.68
N THR A 81 16.23 18.34 19.89
CA THR A 81 16.09 19.45 20.84
C THR A 81 15.13 20.51 20.32
N SER A 82 14.43 21.20 21.22
CA SER A 82 13.44 22.24 20.87
C SER A 82 14.03 23.46 20.14
N LYS A 83 15.36 23.60 20.12
CA LYS A 83 16.08 24.68 19.45
C LYS A 83 16.71 24.28 18.12
N LEU A 84 16.59 23.02 17.71
CA LEU A 84 17.29 22.50 16.53
C LEU A 84 16.98 23.31 15.28
N PHE A 85 15.69 23.51 14.97
CA PHE A 85 15.27 24.21 13.76
C PHE A 85 15.23 25.73 13.96
N CYS A 86 16.41 26.36 13.99
CA CYS A 86 16.52 27.81 14.00
C CYS A 86 16.14 28.40 12.62
N PRO A 87 15.37 29.50 12.54
CA PRO A 87 14.95 30.08 11.26
C PRO A 87 16.12 30.53 10.39
N GLN A 88 17.26 30.89 10.98
CA GLN A 88 18.42 31.40 10.24
C GLN A 88 19.02 30.35 9.30
N LEU A 89 18.98 29.07 9.69
CA LEU A 89 19.62 27.99 8.95
C LEU A 89 18.62 27.10 8.19
N PHE A 90 17.35 27.06 8.60
CA PHE A 90 16.38 26.09 8.08
C PHE A 90 15.12 26.71 7.44
N ARG A 91 15.07 28.03 7.24
CA ARG A 91 13.90 28.70 6.64
C ARG A 91 13.56 28.15 5.25
N ASP A 92 14.57 27.86 4.45
CA ASP A 92 14.40 27.37 3.07
C ASP A 92 14.41 25.84 2.99
N LEU A 93 14.30 25.13 4.13
CA LEU A 93 14.36 23.68 4.19
C LEU A 93 13.14 23.05 3.50
N VAL A 94 13.37 22.33 2.41
CA VAL A 94 12.33 21.67 1.60
C VAL A 94 12.15 20.21 2.00
N TYR A 95 13.24 19.54 2.35
CA TYR A 95 13.29 18.13 2.69
C TYR A 95 13.86 17.93 4.09
N LEU A 96 13.13 17.19 4.91
CA LEU A 96 13.56 16.77 6.22
C LEU A 96 13.31 15.28 6.42
N ASP A 97 14.37 14.54 6.72
CA ASP A 97 14.29 13.18 7.24
C ASP A 97 14.72 13.13 8.71
N ILE A 98 13.80 12.70 9.56
CA ILE A 98 14.00 12.47 11.00
C ILE A 98 13.56 11.05 11.39
N SER A 99 13.61 10.11 10.45
CA SER A 99 13.22 8.73 10.66
C SER A 99 14.11 8.06 11.71
N HIS A 100 13.51 7.28 12.61
CA HIS A 100 14.19 6.53 13.68
C HIS A 100 15.06 7.38 14.65
N VAL A 101 14.94 8.70 14.63
CA VAL A 101 15.54 9.57 15.66
C VAL A 101 14.81 9.32 16.99
N PRO A 102 15.46 9.41 18.17
CA PRO A 102 14.77 9.31 19.46
C PRO A 102 14.10 10.61 19.92
N GLY A 103 13.26 10.52 20.96
CA GLY A 103 12.55 11.65 21.55
C GLY A 103 11.18 11.96 20.92
N SER A 104 10.36 12.73 21.62
CA SER A 104 8.96 12.98 21.24
C SER A 104 8.81 13.92 20.03
N LEU A 105 8.19 13.44 18.94
CA LEU A 105 7.82 14.29 17.80
C LEU A 105 6.81 15.38 18.20
N ARG A 106 5.92 15.09 19.16
CA ARG A 106 4.92 16.04 19.66
C ARG A 106 5.55 17.32 20.20
N SER A 107 6.62 17.20 20.99
CA SER A 107 7.34 18.35 21.55
C SER A 107 8.05 19.16 20.46
N ALA A 108 8.65 18.47 19.47
CA ALA A 108 9.28 19.11 18.33
C ALA A 108 8.26 19.95 17.53
N ILE A 109 7.06 19.43 17.25
CA ILE A 109 6.01 20.13 16.51
C ILE A 109 5.63 21.46 17.19
N TYR A 110 5.40 21.44 18.50
CA TYR A 110 5.04 22.65 19.25
C TYR A 110 6.16 23.69 19.32
N SER A 111 7.42 23.26 19.27
CA SER A 111 8.56 24.15 19.48
C SER A 111 9.13 24.70 18.17
N SER A 112 9.57 23.82 17.28
CA SER A 112 10.43 24.21 16.14
C SER A 112 10.13 23.48 14.83
N LEU A 113 9.45 22.33 14.86
CA LEU A 113 9.00 21.59 13.67
C LEU A 113 7.60 22.07 13.24
N ASN A 114 7.51 23.32 12.78
CA ASN A 114 6.24 23.90 12.33
C ASN A 114 6.47 24.98 11.24
N PRO A 115 5.41 25.40 10.52
CA PRO A 115 5.51 26.36 9.41
C PRO A 115 6.14 27.72 9.75
N THR A 116 6.17 28.11 11.03
CA THR A 116 6.83 29.36 11.46
C THR A 116 8.35 29.28 11.27
N TYR A 117 8.92 28.11 11.54
CA TYR A 117 10.37 27.87 11.47
C TYR A 117 10.77 27.21 10.14
N LEU A 118 9.87 26.42 9.55
CA LEU A 118 10.08 25.65 8.33
C LEU A 118 8.99 25.94 7.28
N PRO A 119 8.88 27.18 6.79
CA PRO A 119 7.82 27.58 5.84
C PRO A 119 7.94 26.87 4.49
N GLU A 120 9.17 26.53 4.07
CA GLU A 120 9.42 25.87 2.79
C GLU A 120 9.40 24.35 2.86
N LEU A 121 9.09 23.75 4.02
CA LEU A 121 9.07 22.30 4.15
C LEU A 121 7.98 21.71 3.26
N ARG A 122 8.33 20.70 2.47
CA ARG A 122 7.44 20.04 1.51
C ARG A 122 7.46 18.52 1.61
N VAL A 123 8.59 17.95 2.05
CA VAL A 123 8.78 16.51 2.27
C VAL A 123 9.20 16.29 3.71
N LEU A 124 8.43 15.48 4.43
CA LEU A 124 8.75 15.06 5.80
C LEU A 124 8.78 13.54 5.89
N LYS A 125 9.91 12.99 6.32
CA LYS A 125 10.07 11.57 6.64
C LYS A 125 10.19 11.41 8.15
N ALA A 126 9.24 10.70 8.75
CA ALA A 126 9.15 10.50 10.21
C ALA A 126 8.81 9.04 10.53
N ARG A 127 9.47 8.11 9.82
CA ARG A 127 9.31 6.67 10.03
C ARG A 127 9.84 6.27 11.41
N GLY A 128 9.18 5.34 12.09
CA GLY A 128 9.73 4.75 13.32
C GLY A 128 9.85 5.71 14.50
N ARG A 129 9.01 6.75 14.56
CA ARG A 129 9.04 7.84 15.56
C ARG A 129 8.02 7.65 16.69
N GLU A 130 7.42 6.46 16.76
CA GLU A 130 6.36 6.08 17.70
C GLU A 130 5.14 7.04 17.70
N VAL A 131 4.83 7.63 16.55
CA VAL A 131 3.71 8.57 16.40
C VAL A 131 2.39 7.84 16.65
N ASP A 132 1.60 8.34 17.60
CA ASP A 132 0.22 7.91 17.86
C ASP A 132 -0.79 8.79 17.11
N ASP A 133 -2.07 8.40 17.12
CA ASP A 133 -3.12 9.14 16.40
C ASP A 133 -3.23 10.61 16.85
N ALA A 134 -3.01 10.90 18.13
CA ALA A 134 -3.07 12.26 18.67
C ALA A 134 -1.90 13.14 18.21
N THR A 135 -0.70 12.57 18.09
CA THR A 135 0.48 13.26 17.57
C THR A 135 0.38 13.43 16.06
N ALA A 136 -0.13 12.43 15.33
CA ALA A 136 -0.40 12.54 13.91
C ALA A 136 -1.45 13.64 13.62
N GLN A 137 -2.54 13.68 14.39
CA GLN A 137 -3.53 14.75 14.28
C GLN A 137 -2.90 16.14 14.46
N LEU A 138 -2.05 16.31 15.48
CA LEU A 138 -1.32 17.57 15.69
C LEU A 138 -0.43 17.91 14.50
N LEU A 139 0.31 16.93 13.96
CA LEU A 139 1.16 17.11 12.79
C LEU A 139 0.36 17.60 11.57
N PHE A 140 -0.78 16.95 11.29
CA PHE A 140 -1.66 17.29 10.17
C PHE A 140 -2.29 18.68 10.34
N GLN A 141 -2.72 19.03 11.55
CA GLN A 141 -3.23 20.37 11.87
C GLN A 141 -2.18 21.46 11.70
N THR A 142 -0.92 21.14 12.02
CA THR A 142 0.19 22.08 11.97
C THR A 142 0.59 22.38 10.53
N PHE A 143 0.83 21.35 9.72
CA PHE A 143 1.32 21.52 8.35
C PHE A 143 0.23 21.65 7.29
N ARG A 144 -0.99 21.18 7.56
CA ARG A 144 -2.15 21.25 6.65
C ARG A 144 -1.79 20.81 5.23
N LEU A 145 -1.96 21.70 4.25
CA LEU A 145 -1.70 21.47 2.82
C LEU A 145 -0.26 21.77 2.39
N GLN A 146 0.64 22.10 3.32
CA GLN A 146 2.02 22.49 3.01
C GLN A 146 2.86 21.32 2.47
N LEU A 147 2.66 20.12 3.01
CA LEU A 147 3.42 18.92 2.60
C LEU A 147 2.77 18.25 1.39
N TRP A 148 3.59 17.86 0.41
CA TRP A 148 3.15 16.98 -0.69
C TRP A 148 3.62 15.54 -0.50
N SER A 149 4.66 15.30 0.29
CA SER A 149 5.12 13.95 0.67
C SER A 149 5.24 13.83 2.19
N ILE A 150 4.70 12.74 2.73
CA ILE A 150 4.84 12.38 4.13
C ILE A 150 5.03 10.88 4.31
N ASP A 151 6.05 10.51 5.09
CA ASP A 151 6.28 9.13 5.50
C ASP A 151 6.05 8.97 7.01
N LEU A 152 5.01 8.20 7.35
CA LEU A 152 4.65 7.82 8.71
C LEU A 152 4.68 6.30 8.90
N SER A 153 5.49 5.59 8.11
CA SER A 153 5.68 4.16 8.25
C SER A 153 6.23 3.79 9.63
N GLU A 154 5.96 2.58 10.13
CA GLU A 154 6.49 2.07 11.41
C GLU A 154 6.10 2.90 12.63
N ASN A 155 4.86 3.35 12.67
CA ASN A 155 4.31 4.09 13.80
C ASN A 155 3.14 3.32 14.43
N LYS A 156 2.40 3.98 15.34
CA LYS A 156 1.29 3.38 16.10
C LYS A 156 -0.06 3.90 15.60
N LEU A 157 -0.17 4.20 14.31
CA LEU A 157 -1.36 4.82 13.73
C LEU A 157 -2.49 3.81 13.51
N SER A 158 -3.72 4.27 13.70
CA SER A 158 -4.96 3.57 13.41
C SER A 158 -5.84 4.37 12.45
N ASP A 159 -7.01 3.83 12.10
CA ASP A 159 -7.98 4.52 11.23
C ASP A 159 -8.40 5.92 11.73
N ARG A 160 -8.18 6.24 13.02
CA ARG A 160 -8.41 7.60 13.56
C ARG A 160 -7.47 8.65 12.97
N ALA A 161 -6.22 8.28 12.68
CA ALA A 161 -5.28 9.18 12.02
C ALA A 161 -5.71 9.52 10.58
N ILE A 162 -6.43 8.61 9.91
CA ILE A 162 -6.96 8.83 8.56
C ILE A 162 -7.97 9.98 8.54
N ASP A 163 -8.84 10.08 9.55
CA ASP A 163 -9.82 11.17 9.63
C ASP A 163 -9.11 12.53 9.71
N ALA A 164 -8.14 12.67 10.62
CA ALA A 164 -7.35 13.89 10.75
C ALA A 164 -6.51 14.21 9.51
N LEU A 165 -6.00 13.18 8.82
CA LEU A 165 -5.24 13.33 7.58
C LEU A 165 -6.13 13.89 6.47
N LEU A 166 -7.34 13.34 6.31
CA LEU A 166 -8.32 13.77 5.30
C LEU A 166 -8.80 15.20 5.55
N ASP A 167 -9.04 15.57 6.80
CA ASP A 167 -9.57 16.89 7.19
C ASP A 167 -8.56 18.04 7.01
N HIS A 168 -7.26 17.76 7.00
CA HIS A 168 -6.23 18.80 7.06
C HIS A 168 -5.22 18.77 5.92
N CYS A 169 -4.93 17.60 5.35
CA CYS A 169 -3.82 17.43 4.40
C CYS A 169 -4.25 17.19 2.95
N PHE A 170 -5.56 17.12 2.67
CA PHE A 170 -6.11 17.06 1.32
C PHE A 170 -6.98 18.29 1.03
N SER A 171 -6.75 18.94 -0.10
CA SER A 171 -7.64 19.99 -0.59
C SER A 171 -8.98 19.41 -1.04
N SER A 172 -10.05 20.20 -0.91
CA SER A 172 -11.40 19.86 -1.40
C SER A 172 -11.51 19.75 -2.92
N LEU A 173 -10.46 20.15 -3.67
CA LEU A 173 -10.39 19.97 -5.11
C LEU A 173 -10.28 18.48 -5.47
N SER A 174 -11.23 18.03 -6.30
CA SER A 174 -11.27 16.66 -6.83
C SER A 174 -10.64 16.57 -8.21
N PHE A 175 -9.83 15.54 -8.43
CA PHE A 175 -9.27 15.17 -9.74
C PHE A 175 -10.11 14.12 -10.47
N ARG A 176 -11.31 13.81 -9.95
CA ARG A 176 -12.27 12.94 -10.62
C ARG A 176 -13.03 13.73 -11.67
N SER A 177 -13.21 13.14 -12.84
CA SER A 177 -13.89 13.79 -13.96
C SER A 177 -14.75 12.78 -14.72
N ASP A 178 -15.94 13.23 -15.13
CA ASP A 178 -16.83 12.46 -16.00
C ASP A 178 -16.34 12.45 -17.46
N ALA A 179 -15.31 13.23 -17.81
CA ALA A 179 -14.77 13.33 -19.16
C ALA A 179 -14.25 11.98 -19.71
N HIS A 180 -13.89 11.05 -18.83
CA HIS A 180 -13.35 9.73 -19.19
C HIS A 180 -14.38 8.61 -18.98
N PHE A 181 -15.66 8.93 -18.84
CA PHE A 181 -16.72 7.96 -18.53
C PHE A 181 -16.71 6.73 -19.44
N GLU A 182 -16.60 6.92 -20.76
CA GLU A 182 -16.62 5.80 -21.72
C GLU A 182 -15.46 4.82 -21.51
N VAL A 183 -14.29 5.31 -21.07
CA VAL A 183 -13.07 4.52 -20.90
C VAL A 183 -12.94 3.92 -19.50
N GLU A 184 -13.27 4.70 -18.47
CA GLU A 184 -12.92 4.45 -17.08
C GLU A 184 -14.16 4.19 -16.19
N GLY A 185 -15.35 4.52 -16.67
CA GLY A 185 -16.56 4.66 -15.86
C GLY A 185 -16.55 5.98 -15.10
N LYS A 186 -17.55 6.20 -14.24
CA LYS A 186 -17.58 7.39 -13.37
C LYS A 186 -18.03 7.05 -11.96
N VAL A 187 -17.59 7.87 -11.01
CA VAL A 187 -18.03 7.77 -9.62
C VAL A 187 -19.34 8.55 -9.47
N VAL A 188 -20.38 7.87 -8.99
CA VAL A 188 -21.68 8.48 -8.68
C VAL A 188 -21.80 8.63 -7.18
N LEU A 189 -22.08 9.86 -6.74
CA LEU A 189 -22.26 10.24 -5.34
C LEU A 189 -23.72 10.63 -5.10
N PRO A 190 -24.54 9.75 -4.49
CA PRO A 190 -25.82 10.15 -3.93
C PRO A 190 -25.64 11.24 -2.87
N LYS A 191 -26.48 12.26 -2.91
CA LYS A 191 -26.40 13.39 -1.98
C LYS A 191 -26.76 12.94 -0.56
N ASN A 192 -25.96 13.37 0.42
CA ASN A 192 -26.21 13.22 1.85
C ASN A 192 -26.36 11.76 2.34
N LEU A 193 -25.75 10.79 1.66
CA LEU A 193 -25.72 9.39 2.09
C LEU A 193 -24.29 8.95 2.40
N GLY A 194 -24.12 8.21 3.48
CA GLY A 194 -22.81 7.73 3.93
C GLY A 194 -22.80 7.41 5.43
N SER A 195 -21.76 6.71 5.86
CA SER A 195 -21.49 6.40 7.27
C SER A 195 -20.10 6.91 7.65
N HIS A 196 -19.82 7.11 8.94
CA HIS A 196 -18.47 7.47 9.38
C HIS A 196 -17.41 6.41 9.02
N GLN A 197 -17.81 5.14 8.99
CA GLN A 197 -16.92 4.02 8.66
C GLN A 197 -16.59 3.97 7.16
N TYR A 198 -17.59 4.17 6.29
CA TYR A 198 -17.38 4.09 4.85
C TYR A 198 -16.92 5.43 4.23
N GLY A 199 -17.38 6.55 4.79
CA GLY A 199 -17.40 7.85 4.14
C GLY A 199 -18.70 8.07 3.35
N PRO A 200 -18.71 8.98 2.36
CA PRO A 200 -19.85 9.13 1.46
C PRO A 200 -20.09 7.82 0.70
N PHE A 201 -21.34 7.44 0.50
CA PHE A 201 -21.63 6.28 -0.34
C PHE A 201 -21.35 6.62 -1.80
N GLU A 202 -20.45 5.87 -2.42
CA GLU A 202 -19.98 6.11 -3.78
C GLU A 202 -20.12 4.82 -4.59
N PHE A 203 -20.68 4.94 -5.79
CA PHE A 203 -20.79 3.84 -6.76
C PHE A 203 -19.87 4.07 -7.95
N ILE A 204 -19.40 3.00 -8.59
CA ILE A 204 -18.90 3.10 -9.96
C ILE A 204 -20.06 2.81 -10.90
N GLN A 205 -20.44 3.81 -11.71
CA GLN A 205 -21.26 3.59 -12.88
C GLN A 205 -20.36 3.21 -14.05
N GLU A 206 -20.55 2.00 -14.54
CA GLU A 206 -19.79 1.47 -15.68
C GLU A 206 -20.39 1.96 -17.01
N SER A 207 -19.53 2.23 -17.99
CA SER A 207 -19.88 2.35 -19.40
C SER A 207 -19.98 0.96 -20.06
N SER A 208 -20.24 0.93 -21.36
CA SER A 208 -20.21 -0.30 -22.15
C SER A 208 -18.83 -0.97 -22.22
N TYR A 209 -17.75 -0.23 -21.94
CA TYR A 209 -16.36 -0.70 -22.04
C TYR A 209 -15.59 -0.69 -20.71
N SER A 210 -15.99 0.13 -19.74
CA SER A 210 -15.18 0.36 -18.54
C SER A 210 -15.08 -0.87 -17.64
N ALA A 211 -16.15 -1.67 -17.55
CA ALA A 211 -16.16 -2.88 -16.73
C ALA A 211 -15.28 -4.00 -17.29
N SER A 212 -15.16 -4.06 -18.62
CA SER A 212 -14.38 -5.08 -19.34
C SER A 212 -12.96 -4.62 -19.67
N PHE A 213 -12.61 -3.36 -19.38
CA PHE A 213 -11.28 -2.79 -19.58
C PHE A 213 -10.82 -2.77 -21.04
N ALA A 214 -11.77 -2.84 -22.00
CA ALA A 214 -11.51 -3.13 -23.41
C ALA A 214 -11.63 -1.93 -24.36
N HIS A 215 -11.77 -0.70 -23.86
CA HIS A 215 -11.94 0.48 -24.71
C HIS A 215 -10.71 0.71 -25.63
N PRO A 216 -10.87 1.06 -26.93
CA PRO A 216 -9.72 1.27 -27.83
C PRO A 216 -8.76 2.39 -27.39
N GLU A 217 -9.29 3.44 -26.79
CA GLU A 217 -8.52 4.61 -26.31
C GLU A 217 -7.96 4.45 -24.89
N ARG A 218 -8.05 3.26 -24.29
CA ARG A 218 -7.66 3.02 -22.87
C ARG A 218 -6.24 3.45 -22.53
N TYR A 219 -5.34 3.36 -23.50
CA TYR A 219 -3.92 3.61 -23.31
C TYR A 219 -3.50 5.02 -23.73
N PHE A 220 -4.43 5.86 -24.15
CA PHE A 220 -4.11 7.24 -24.51
C PHE A 220 -3.92 8.08 -23.25
N ALA A 221 -2.87 8.87 -23.25
CA ALA A 221 -2.61 9.85 -22.21
C ALA A 221 -3.59 11.01 -22.33
N ASP A 222 -3.82 11.70 -21.21
CA ASP A 222 -4.64 12.91 -21.22
C ASP A 222 -3.90 14.02 -22.00
N PRO A 223 -4.62 14.90 -22.71
CA PRO A 223 -4.00 15.98 -23.46
C PRO A 223 -3.21 16.90 -22.51
N PRO A 224 -2.02 17.40 -22.93
CA PRO A 224 -1.25 18.33 -22.12
C PRO A 224 -2.04 19.63 -21.92
N ILE A 225 -1.84 20.23 -20.74
CA ILE A 225 -2.46 21.51 -20.40
C ILE A 225 -1.68 22.61 -21.12
N TYR A 226 -2.26 23.22 -22.16
CA TYR A 226 -1.69 24.40 -22.80
C TYR A 226 -2.12 25.66 -22.06
N SER A 227 -1.18 26.34 -21.41
CA SER A 227 -1.35 27.70 -20.88
C SER A 227 -0.70 28.70 -21.84
N ASN A 228 -1.46 29.70 -22.28
CA ASN A 228 -0.99 30.71 -23.22
C ASN A 228 -0.41 31.96 -22.53
N ARG A 229 -0.38 32.03 -21.19
CA ARG A 229 0.12 33.20 -20.43
C ARG A 229 0.74 32.80 -19.09
N ALA A 230 2.00 33.17 -18.87
CA ALA A 230 2.71 32.95 -17.61
C ALA A 230 2.05 33.68 -16.42
N ASP A 231 1.38 34.78 -16.70
CA ASP A 231 0.79 35.72 -15.73
C ASP A 231 -0.62 35.32 -15.27
N GLN A 232 -1.19 34.23 -15.80
CA GLN A 232 -2.51 33.71 -15.44
C GLN A 232 -2.49 32.32 -14.79
N ALA A 233 -1.30 31.79 -14.45
CA ALA A 233 -1.17 30.51 -13.76
C ALA A 233 -1.96 30.48 -12.42
N GLU A 234 -2.05 31.63 -11.74
CA GLU A 234 -2.81 31.81 -10.50
C GLU A 234 -4.34 31.81 -10.70
N LEU A 235 -4.84 32.21 -11.87
CA LEU A 235 -6.28 32.25 -12.18
C LEU A 235 -6.84 30.89 -12.65
N GLN A 236 -5.96 29.92 -12.93
CA GLN A 236 -6.33 28.55 -13.35
C GLN A 236 -6.39 27.54 -12.20
N GLU A 237 -6.19 27.96 -10.94
CA GLU A 237 -6.42 27.16 -9.73
C GLU A 237 -7.84 26.55 -9.65
N TRP A 238 -8.77 27.01 -10.50
CA TRP A 238 -10.17 26.60 -10.56
C TRP A 238 -10.48 25.46 -11.56
N GLN A 239 -9.55 25.08 -12.44
CA GLN A 239 -9.70 23.90 -13.30
C GLN A 239 -8.77 22.78 -12.81
N THR A 240 -9.32 21.89 -11.98
CA THR A 240 -8.59 20.72 -11.45
C THR A 240 -8.35 19.69 -12.55
N VAL A 241 -7.26 19.83 -13.30
CA VAL A 241 -6.89 18.88 -14.35
C VAL A 241 -5.89 17.86 -13.80
N ARG A 242 -6.15 16.57 -14.04
CA ARG A 242 -5.23 15.48 -13.65
C ARG A 242 -3.99 15.48 -14.55
N SER A 243 -2.88 14.90 -14.06
CA SER A 243 -1.64 14.75 -14.83
C SER A 243 -1.87 14.01 -16.15
N ASP A 244 -1.03 14.18 -17.16
CA ASP A 244 -1.09 13.39 -18.41
C ASP A 244 -0.78 11.89 -18.19
N GLY A 245 -0.21 11.55 -17.04
CA GLY A 245 0.13 10.16 -16.66
C GLY A 245 1.33 9.58 -17.42
N THR A 246 2.02 10.37 -18.25
CA THR A 246 3.16 9.90 -19.04
C THR A 246 4.48 9.97 -18.29
N ARG A 247 4.59 10.92 -17.37
CA ARG A 247 5.80 11.14 -16.54
C ARG A 247 5.74 10.28 -15.27
N PRO A 248 6.90 9.78 -14.79
CA PRO A 248 6.95 9.11 -13.49
C PRO A 248 6.49 10.04 -12.36
N PRO A 249 6.05 9.49 -11.21
CA PRO A 249 5.83 10.29 -10.01
C PRO A 249 7.07 11.10 -9.66
N ARG A 250 6.85 12.24 -9.00
CA ARG A 250 7.95 13.04 -8.45
C ARG A 250 8.72 12.20 -7.44
N ARG A 251 10.05 12.26 -7.50
CA ARG A 251 10.89 11.57 -6.52
C ARG A 251 11.01 12.40 -5.24
N ASP A 252 10.89 11.74 -4.11
CA ASP A 252 10.92 12.31 -2.77
C ASP A 252 11.99 11.66 -1.88
N ASP A 253 12.96 10.96 -2.47
CA ASP A 253 14.12 10.44 -1.78
C ASP A 253 15.23 11.50 -1.67
N ALA A 254 16.03 11.43 -0.60
CA ALA A 254 17.09 12.40 -0.34
C ALA A 254 18.09 12.53 -1.51
N GLY A 255 18.38 11.43 -2.22
CA GLY A 255 19.28 11.42 -3.37
C GLY A 255 18.71 12.21 -4.55
N ALA A 256 17.48 11.95 -4.94
CA ALA A 256 16.81 12.65 -6.03
C ALA A 256 16.57 14.13 -5.70
N VAL A 257 16.16 14.46 -4.47
CA VAL A 257 16.01 15.86 -4.05
C VAL A 257 17.36 16.58 -4.11
N LYS A 258 18.45 15.96 -3.60
CA LYS A 258 19.80 16.50 -3.73
C LYS A 258 20.19 16.75 -5.19
N VAL A 259 19.93 15.81 -6.11
CA VAL A 259 20.23 15.99 -7.53
C VAL A 259 19.45 17.17 -8.11
N MET A 260 18.14 17.25 -7.86
CA MET A 260 17.30 18.34 -8.36
C MET A 260 17.75 19.72 -7.83
N LEU A 261 18.12 19.81 -6.56
CA LEU A 261 18.63 21.04 -5.95
C LEU A 261 19.99 21.46 -6.52
N LEU A 262 20.88 20.52 -6.80
CA LEU A 262 22.22 20.80 -7.32
C LEU A 262 22.22 21.10 -8.83
N GLU A 263 21.38 20.43 -9.62
CA GLU A 263 21.22 20.65 -11.06
C GLU A 263 20.77 22.09 -11.37
N ASN A 264 19.95 22.68 -10.50
CA ASN A 264 19.53 24.08 -10.56
C ASN A 264 20.70 25.03 -10.89
N ILE A 265 21.84 24.83 -10.22
CA ILE A 265 22.89 25.84 -10.17
C ILE A 265 23.88 25.72 -11.32
N LEU A 266 24.00 24.54 -11.94
CA LEU A 266 24.75 24.39 -13.18
C LEU A 266 24.04 25.10 -14.35
N SER A 267 22.71 25.26 -14.27
CA SER A 267 21.91 25.99 -15.26
C SER A 267 21.74 27.50 -14.99
N VAL A 268 22.00 28.01 -13.78
CA VAL A 268 21.90 29.46 -13.47
C VAL A 268 22.84 30.31 -14.34
N ASN A 269 23.89 29.72 -14.91
CA ASN A 269 24.78 30.40 -15.86
C ASN A 269 24.13 30.75 -17.21
N ASP A 270 22.94 30.22 -17.52
CA ASP A 270 22.26 30.41 -18.82
C ASP A 270 20.99 31.29 -18.72
N GLY A 271 20.78 31.95 -17.57
CA GLY A 271 19.71 32.94 -17.37
C GLY A 271 18.27 32.44 -17.47
N THR A 272 18.04 31.15 -17.72
CA THR A 272 16.71 30.54 -17.84
C THR A 272 16.43 29.65 -16.62
N PRO A 273 15.47 30.00 -15.73
CA PRO A 273 15.03 29.10 -14.67
C PRO A 273 14.45 27.83 -15.29
N ARG A 274 15.03 26.66 -15.02
CA ARG A 274 14.44 25.39 -15.46
C ARG A 274 13.16 25.11 -14.63
N PRO A 275 12.08 24.62 -15.26
CA PRO A 275 10.79 24.35 -14.58
C PRO A 275 10.85 23.31 -13.45
N LEU A 276 11.88 22.44 -13.42
CA LEU A 276 12.01 21.33 -12.46
C LEU A 276 12.23 21.76 -11.00
N VAL A 277 12.83 22.93 -10.76
CA VAL A 277 13.11 23.42 -9.39
C VAL A 277 11.93 24.21 -8.84
N GLN A 278 11.24 24.96 -9.68
CA GLN A 278 9.95 25.55 -9.29
C GLN A 278 8.98 24.44 -8.86
N ASP A 279 8.97 23.31 -9.57
CA ASP A 279 8.20 22.13 -9.20
C ASP A 279 8.51 21.63 -7.78
N LEU A 280 9.74 21.81 -7.27
CA LEU A 280 10.10 21.36 -5.93
C LEU A 280 9.40 22.14 -4.81
N HIS A 281 9.40 23.47 -4.93
CA HIS A 281 8.88 24.41 -3.94
C HIS A 281 7.38 24.71 -4.09
N LEU A 282 6.81 24.46 -5.29
CA LEU A 282 5.41 24.75 -5.61
C LEU A 282 4.43 23.99 -4.68
N PRO A 283 3.59 24.71 -3.91
CA PRO A 283 2.55 24.08 -3.10
C PRO A 283 1.48 23.47 -4.03
N ARG A 284 1.28 22.15 -3.98
CA ARG A 284 0.28 21.43 -4.80
C ARG A 284 -1.04 21.16 -4.07
N GLY A 285 -1.35 21.95 -3.04
CA GLY A 285 -2.61 21.84 -2.31
C GLY A 285 -2.74 20.52 -1.53
N GLY A 286 -1.66 20.04 -0.92
CA GLY A 286 -1.66 18.88 -0.02
C GLY A 286 -0.91 17.64 -0.53
N ILE A 287 -1.19 16.52 0.14
CA ILE A 287 -0.43 15.26 0.00
C ILE A 287 -0.69 14.59 -1.35
N THR A 288 0.40 14.16 -1.99
CA THR A 288 0.42 13.36 -3.22
C THR A 288 1.20 12.05 -3.04
N HIS A 289 2.15 12.02 -2.11
CA HIS A 289 2.98 10.84 -1.80
C HIS A 289 2.76 10.47 -0.32
N LEU A 290 2.27 9.26 -0.09
CA LEU A 290 1.83 8.82 1.23
C LEU A 290 2.37 7.43 1.55
N TYR A 291 3.11 7.32 2.65
CA TYR A 291 3.71 6.07 3.12
C TYR A 291 3.17 5.73 4.51
N LEU A 292 2.48 4.59 4.62
CA LEU A 292 1.73 4.19 5.81
C LEU A 292 2.07 2.78 6.31
N ASN A 293 3.18 2.21 5.85
CA ASN A 293 3.53 0.82 6.12
C ASN A 293 3.68 0.54 7.61
N ARG A 294 3.42 -0.71 8.03
CA ARG A 294 3.63 -1.19 9.40
C ARG A 294 2.93 -0.35 10.47
N ASN A 295 1.71 0.09 10.14
CA ASN A 295 0.76 0.68 11.08
C ASN A 295 -0.42 -0.28 11.31
N ARG A 296 -1.43 0.13 12.08
CA ARG A 296 -2.58 -0.70 12.47
C ARG A 296 -3.85 -0.26 11.76
N PHE A 297 -3.77 -0.08 10.44
CA PHE A 297 -4.92 0.30 9.62
C PHE A 297 -5.81 -0.90 9.26
N THR A 298 -7.10 -0.65 9.14
CA THR A 298 -8.05 -1.64 8.59
C THR A 298 -8.22 -1.45 7.08
N ALA A 299 -8.74 -2.49 6.40
CA ALA A 299 -9.08 -2.39 4.99
C ALA A 299 -10.17 -1.33 4.73
N ASP A 300 -11.11 -1.13 5.66
CA ASP A 300 -12.14 -0.10 5.56
C ASP A 300 -11.55 1.30 5.71
N GLY A 301 -10.63 1.48 6.66
CA GLY A 301 -9.88 2.72 6.85
C GLY A 301 -9.10 3.12 5.61
N ILE A 302 -8.30 2.20 5.04
CA ILE A 302 -7.56 2.42 3.79
C ILE A 302 -8.51 2.66 2.61
N GLY A 303 -9.62 1.91 2.53
CA GLY A 303 -10.62 2.12 1.50
C GLY A 303 -11.22 3.53 1.56
N ARG A 304 -11.53 4.01 2.77
CA ARG A 304 -12.04 5.36 3.04
C ARG A 304 -11.02 6.44 2.69
N LEU A 305 -9.74 6.24 3.03
CA LEU A 305 -8.64 7.11 2.62
C LEU A 305 -8.56 7.26 1.10
N LEU A 306 -8.55 6.15 0.36
CA LEU A 306 -8.49 6.18 -1.11
C LEU A 306 -9.71 6.87 -1.72
N ARG A 307 -10.91 6.62 -1.19
CA ARG A 307 -12.16 7.29 -1.59
C ARG A 307 -12.15 8.79 -1.28
N LEU A 308 -11.58 9.24 -0.18
CA LEU A 308 -11.64 10.66 0.20
C LEU A 308 -10.43 11.48 -0.28
N SER A 309 -9.34 10.83 -0.68
CA SER A 309 -8.19 11.48 -1.34
C SER A 309 -8.51 12.13 -2.70
N SER A 310 -9.70 11.88 -3.25
CA SER A 310 -10.25 12.50 -4.47
C SER A 310 -9.32 12.44 -5.69
N GLY A 311 -8.55 11.35 -5.82
CA GLY A 311 -7.67 11.10 -6.96
C GLY A 311 -6.37 11.91 -6.95
N ARG A 312 -5.98 12.52 -5.81
CA ARG A 312 -4.77 13.34 -5.67
C ARG A 312 -3.49 12.53 -5.54
N LEU A 313 -3.56 11.34 -4.94
CA LEU A 313 -2.37 10.52 -4.70
C LEU A 313 -1.71 10.10 -6.02
N GLU A 314 -0.40 10.33 -6.11
CA GLU A 314 0.47 9.86 -7.19
C GLU A 314 1.24 8.60 -6.77
N TYR A 315 1.55 8.52 -5.47
CA TYR A 315 2.30 7.45 -4.83
C TYR A 315 1.61 7.04 -3.52
N PHE A 316 1.37 5.75 -3.35
CA PHE A 316 0.71 5.22 -2.16
C PHE A 316 1.37 3.93 -1.67
N GLU A 317 1.69 3.87 -0.37
CA GLU A 317 2.13 2.64 0.28
C GLU A 317 1.29 2.27 1.50
N CYS A 318 0.91 1.00 1.54
CA CYS A 318 0.32 0.36 2.71
C CYS A 318 0.51 -1.16 2.59
N ASP A 319 1.49 -1.70 3.31
CA ASP A 319 1.84 -3.12 3.30
C ASP A 319 0.89 -4.01 4.10
N HIS A 320 0.11 -3.44 5.02
CA HIS A 320 -0.77 -4.19 5.91
C HIS A 320 -2.14 -3.52 6.07
N SER A 321 -3.21 -4.30 5.91
CA SER A 321 -4.58 -3.83 6.13
C SER A 321 -5.41 -4.95 6.75
N LEU A 322 -5.87 -4.73 7.97
CA LEU A 322 -6.59 -5.74 8.74
C LEU A 322 -8.06 -5.83 8.28
N HIS A 323 -8.54 -7.06 8.08
CA HIS A 323 -9.96 -7.39 7.93
C HIS A 323 -10.44 -7.97 9.25
N ASN A 324 -11.30 -7.22 9.94
CA ASN A 324 -11.86 -7.69 11.20
C ASN A 324 -13.07 -8.58 10.94
N PRO A 325 -13.18 -9.75 11.62
CA PRO A 325 -14.42 -10.49 11.59
C PRO A 325 -15.53 -9.65 12.23
N PRO A 326 -16.78 -9.75 11.73
CA PRO A 326 -17.92 -9.15 12.41
C PRO A 326 -17.98 -9.69 13.85
N LYS A 327 -18.14 -8.79 14.82
CA LYS A 327 -18.01 -9.08 16.26
C LYS A 327 -18.83 -10.33 16.64
N PRO A 328 -18.20 -11.45 17.03
CA PRO A 328 -18.95 -12.62 17.49
C PRO A 328 -19.59 -12.30 18.84
N SER A 329 -20.76 -12.91 19.07
CA SER A 329 -21.45 -12.84 20.36
C SER A 329 -20.58 -13.39 21.47
N SER A 330 -20.15 -12.54 22.42
CA SER A 330 -19.82 -12.77 23.84
C SER A 330 -19.15 -14.07 24.33
N ASP A 331 -18.78 -15.01 23.48
CA ASP A 331 -18.14 -16.26 23.83
C ASP A 331 -16.64 -16.02 23.90
N LYS A 332 -16.17 -15.85 25.14
CA LYS A 332 -14.77 -15.65 25.53
C LYS A 332 -13.82 -16.80 25.16
N SER A 333 -14.27 -17.78 24.37
CA SER A 333 -13.56 -19.01 24.02
C SER A 333 -13.17 -19.13 22.55
N GLN A 334 -13.57 -18.20 21.67
CA GLN A 334 -13.15 -18.21 20.27
C GLN A 334 -11.80 -17.49 20.12
N GLN A 335 -10.76 -18.24 19.74
CA GLN A 335 -9.48 -17.69 19.31
C GLN A 335 -9.74 -16.61 18.24
N GLN A 336 -9.22 -15.40 18.45
CA GLN A 336 -9.46 -14.28 17.54
C GLN A 336 -8.66 -14.50 16.26
N LEU A 337 -9.32 -15.04 15.25
CA LEU A 337 -8.74 -15.25 13.93
C LEU A 337 -8.75 -13.95 13.15
N HIS A 338 -7.58 -13.54 12.68
CA HIS A 338 -7.41 -12.33 11.91
C HIS A 338 -7.01 -12.65 10.47
N ALA A 339 -7.52 -11.87 9.53
CA ALA A 339 -7.11 -11.90 8.14
C ALA A 339 -6.59 -10.51 7.75
N ALA A 340 -5.52 -10.45 6.98
CA ALA A 340 -4.95 -9.20 6.49
C ALA A 340 -4.72 -9.24 4.97
N GLY A 341 -4.81 -8.07 4.36
CA GLY A 341 -4.50 -7.86 2.96
C GLY A 341 -5.40 -6.82 2.28
N ALA A 342 -5.04 -6.48 1.05
CA ALA A 342 -5.74 -5.52 0.20
C ALA A 342 -6.79 -6.16 -0.76
N PHE A 343 -7.29 -7.36 -0.47
CA PHE A 343 -8.34 -7.98 -1.28
C PHE A 343 -9.68 -7.20 -1.12
N GLY A 344 -10.53 -7.22 -2.16
CA GLY A 344 -11.77 -6.43 -2.20
C GLY A 344 -11.60 -4.93 -2.54
N LEU A 345 -10.38 -4.39 -2.45
CA LEU A 345 -10.09 -2.97 -2.69
C LEU A 345 -9.64 -2.65 -4.13
N SER A 346 -9.56 -3.64 -5.03
CA SER A 346 -9.04 -3.51 -6.41
C SER A 346 -9.65 -2.35 -7.21
N HIS A 347 -10.96 -2.13 -7.06
CA HIS A 347 -11.70 -1.07 -7.74
C HIS A 347 -11.27 0.35 -7.35
N LEU A 348 -10.73 0.56 -6.14
CA LEU A 348 -10.29 1.88 -5.67
C LEU A 348 -9.00 2.34 -6.35
N PHE A 349 -8.24 1.41 -6.94
CA PHE A 349 -7.03 1.71 -7.70
C PHE A 349 -7.32 2.07 -9.16
N ARG A 350 -8.59 2.03 -9.60
CA ARG A 350 -8.99 2.47 -10.94
C ARG A 350 -8.85 3.99 -11.08
N PRO A 351 -8.60 4.52 -12.29
CA PRO A 351 -8.51 5.96 -12.53
C PRO A 351 -9.75 6.75 -12.07
N ALA A 352 -10.95 6.15 -12.09
CA ALA A 352 -12.18 6.77 -11.60
C ALA A 352 -12.08 7.21 -10.12
N PHE A 353 -11.37 6.47 -9.28
CA PHE A 353 -11.11 6.82 -7.88
C PHE A 353 -9.73 7.47 -7.69
N SER A 354 -8.72 6.90 -8.33
CA SER A 354 -7.30 7.18 -8.17
C SER A 354 -6.70 7.79 -9.44
N SER A 355 -7.24 8.93 -9.90
CA SER A 355 -6.93 9.59 -11.18
C SER A 355 -5.44 9.82 -11.44
N ASN A 356 -4.68 10.18 -10.41
CA ASN A 356 -3.26 10.51 -10.53
C ASN A 356 -2.31 9.39 -10.12
N LEU A 357 -2.82 8.25 -9.66
CA LEU A 357 -1.98 7.20 -9.07
C LEU A 357 -1.11 6.52 -10.14
N ARG A 358 0.20 6.46 -9.86
CA ARG A 358 1.24 6.05 -10.81
C ARG A 358 2.19 5.00 -10.21
N SER A 359 2.35 4.97 -8.89
CA SER A 359 3.15 3.97 -8.19
C SER A 359 2.46 3.52 -6.91
N ILE A 360 2.54 2.22 -6.64
CA ILE A 360 1.85 1.58 -5.52
C ILE A 360 2.78 0.56 -4.86
N ARG A 361 2.83 0.55 -3.53
CA ARG A 361 3.41 -0.54 -2.73
C ARG A 361 2.39 -1.07 -1.73
N VAL A 362 1.91 -2.29 -1.94
CA VAL A 362 0.75 -2.84 -1.22
C VAL A 362 0.85 -4.35 -1.05
N HIS A 363 0.07 -4.88 -0.11
CA HIS A 363 -0.03 -6.31 0.15
C HIS A 363 -0.31 -7.15 -1.11
N HIS A 364 0.39 -8.27 -1.28
CA HIS A 364 0.30 -9.15 -2.46
C HIS A 364 -1.11 -9.68 -2.74
N SER A 365 -1.99 -9.74 -1.72
CA SER A 365 -3.38 -10.16 -1.86
C SER A 365 -4.20 -9.27 -2.80
N LEU A 366 -3.74 -8.05 -3.13
CA LEU A 366 -4.37 -7.20 -4.15
C LEU A 366 -4.42 -7.90 -5.52
N VAL A 367 -3.34 -8.63 -5.85
CA VAL A 367 -3.16 -9.35 -7.12
C VAL A 367 -3.46 -10.84 -6.96
N THR A 368 -3.10 -11.42 -5.82
CA THR A 368 -3.18 -12.86 -5.60
C THR A 368 -4.49 -13.32 -4.97
N GLN A 369 -5.27 -12.42 -4.36
CA GLN A 369 -6.46 -12.75 -3.56
C GLN A 369 -6.20 -13.76 -2.41
N VAL A 370 -4.94 -13.99 -2.07
CA VAL A 370 -4.50 -14.84 -0.96
C VAL A 370 -4.22 -13.91 0.23
N PRO A 371 -4.99 -13.96 1.33
CA PRO A 371 -4.80 -13.10 2.49
C PRO A 371 -3.79 -13.67 3.49
N ASP A 372 -3.16 -12.83 4.29
CA ASP A 372 -2.40 -13.31 5.46
C ASP A 372 -3.36 -13.69 6.58
N ILE A 373 -3.07 -14.77 7.32
CA ILE A 373 -3.90 -15.25 8.41
C ILE A 373 -3.03 -15.45 9.65
N PHE A 374 -3.52 -15.00 10.80
CA PHE A 374 -2.85 -15.22 12.07
C PHE A 374 -3.85 -15.34 13.22
N ALA A 375 -3.46 -16.11 14.24
CA ALA A 375 -4.16 -16.31 15.51
C ALA A 375 -3.15 -16.81 16.55
N ASP A 376 -3.43 -16.60 17.84
CA ASP A 376 -2.49 -16.82 18.96
C ASP A 376 -1.84 -18.22 19.02
N ASN A 377 -2.46 -19.25 18.42
CA ASN A 377 -1.97 -20.63 18.44
C ASN A 377 -1.98 -21.31 17.06
N LEU A 378 -1.92 -20.55 15.97
CA LEU A 378 -1.94 -21.11 14.61
C LEU A 378 -0.52 -21.18 14.04
N PRO A 379 0.06 -22.39 13.83
CA PRO A 379 1.39 -22.51 13.24
C PRO A 379 1.44 -21.93 11.83
N LEU A 380 2.54 -21.26 11.48
CA LEU A 380 2.73 -20.59 10.18
C LEU A 380 2.45 -21.51 8.97
N PRO A 381 2.94 -22.76 8.90
CA PRO A 381 2.62 -23.64 7.77
C PRO A 381 1.12 -23.95 7.63
N THR A 382 0.41 -24.04 8.75
CA THR A 382 -1.05 -24.24 8.77
C THR A 382 -1.77 -22.98 8.32
N ALA A 383 -1.31 -21.80 8.76
CA ALA A 383 -1.84 -20.50 8.33
C ALA A 383 -1.70 -20.31 6.81
N LEU A 384 -0.52 -20.59 6.25
CA LEU A 384 -0.25 -20.53 4.81
C LEU A 384 -1.17 -21.47 4.02
N ARG A 385 -1.36 -22.71 4.48
CA ARG A 385 -2.26 -23.66 3.83
C ARG A 385 -3.72 -23.21 3.90
N LEU A 386 -4.18 -22.73 5.05
CA LEU A 386 -5.54 -22.20 5.20
C LEU A 386 -5.77 -20.98 4.31
N SER A 387 -4.76 -20.12 4.20
CA SER A 387 -4.75 -18.95 3.35
C SER A 387 -4.96 -19.32 1.88
N GLU A 388 -4.12 -20.22 1.34
CA GLU A 388 -4.18 -20.64 -0.05
C GLU A 388 -5.30 -21.63 -0.39
N THR A 389 -6.04 -22.14 0.60
CA THR A 389 -7.14 -23.09 0.38
C THR A 389 -8.50 -22.50 0.74
N ALA A 390 -8.85 -22.49 2.03
CA ALA A 390 -10.18 -22.11 2.50
C ALA A 390 -10.44 -20.61 2.28
N PHE A 391 -9.49 -19.76 2.67
CA PHE A 391 -9.64 -18.31 2.57
C PHE A 391 -9.57 -17.82 1.13
N PHE A 392 -8.58 -18.26 0.34
CA PHE A 392 -8.51 -17.96 -1.10
C PHE A 392 -9.81 -18.33 -1.83
N ARG A 393 -10.37 -19.51 -1.55
CA ARG A 393 -11.66 -19.93 -2.12
C ARG A 393 -12.80 -18.99 -1.72
N ASN A 394 -12.87 -18.63 -0.44
CA ASN A 394 -13.90 -17.73 0.07
C ASN A 394 -13.78 -16.33 -0.54
N VAL A 395 -12.57 -15.76 -0.52
CA VAL A 395 -12.24 -14.44 -1.09
C VAL A 395 -12.58 -14.39 -2.57
N ASN A 396 -12.18 -15.37 -3.37
CA ASN A 396 -12.47 -15.39 -4.81
C ASN A 396 -13.96 -15.49 -5.12
N ARG A 397 -14.73 -16.14 -4.24
CA ARG A 397 -16.17 -16.25 -4.41
C ARG A 397 -16.87 -14.91 -4.15
N ILE A 398 -16.44 -14.17 -3.13
CA ILE A 398 -17.13 -12.94 -2.68
C ILE A 398 -16.54 -11.65 -3.29
N TYR A 399 -15.26 -11.67 -3.67
CA TYR A 399 -14.54 -10.59 -4.34
C TYR A 399 -13.82 -11.12 -5.59
N PRO A 400 -14.55 -11.56 -6.63
CA PRO A 400 -13.94 -12.21 -7.79
C PRO A 400 -13.00 -11.30 -8.61
N GLN A 401 -13.12 -9.97 -8.51
CA GLN A 401 -12.27 -9.05 -9.26
C GLN A 401 -10.97 -8.72 -8.50
N ARG A 402 -9.88 -9.42 -8.84
CA ARG A 402 -8.51 -9.03 -8.44
C ARG A 402 -7.99 -7.86 -9.26
N PHE A 403 -6.95 -7.19 -8.74
CA PHE A 403 -6.26 -6.17 -9.51
C PHE A 403 -5.56 -6.76 -10.72
N THR A 404 -5.71 -6.11 -11.87
CA THR A 404 -5.01 -6.45 -13.11
C THR A 404 -4.35 -5.19 -13.69
N PRO A 405 -3.25 -5.31 -14.46
CA PRO A 405 -2.54 -4.13 -14.97
C PRO A 405 -3.46 -3.19 -15.76
N ASP A 406 -4.40 -3.76 -16.51
CA ASP A 406 -5.35 -2.97 -17.28
C ASP A 406 -6.38 -2.27 -16.40
N MET A 407 -6.64 -2.64 -15.13
CA MET A 407 -7.55 -1.85 -14.29
C MET A 407 -7.15 -0.37 -14.20
N ASN A 408 -5.84 -0.09 -14.23
CA ASN A 408 -5.31 1.26 -14.28
C ASN A 408 -4.00 1.29 -15.10
N PRO A 409 -4.06 1.61 -16.41
CA PRO A 409 -2.88 1.68 -17.28
C PRO A 409 -1.95 2.88 -17.00
N ARG A 410 -2.28 3.71 -16.01
CA ARG A 410 -1.44 4.85 -15.57
C ARG A 410 -0.43 4.44 -14.51
N ILE A 411 -0.59 3.27 -13.89
CA ILE A 411 0.36 2.73 -12.94
C ILE A 411 1.57 2.18 -13.70
N ALA A 412 2.74 2.78 -13.43
CA ALA A 412 4.00 2.38 -14.02
C ALA A 412 4.81 1.43 -13.11
N SER A 413 4.62 1.52 -11.79
CA SER A 413 5.34 0.75 -10.79
C SER A 413 4.40 0.10 -9.78
N LEU A 414 4.58 -1.20 -9.53
CA LEU A 414 3.83 -1.96 -8.54
C LEU A 414 4.79 -2.78 -7.68
N THR A 415 4.77 -2.53 -6.37
CA THR A 415 5.45 -3.34 -5.37
C THR A 415 4.42 -4.17 -4.61
N LEU A 416 4.59 -5.49 -4.61
CA LEU A 416 3.76 -6.42 -3.85
C LEU A 416 4.53 -6.88 -2.61
N THR A 417 3.97 -6.60 -1.44
CA THR A 417 4.57 -6.92 -0.14
C THR A 417 4.01 -8.21 0.44
N ASN A 418 4.70 -8.75 1.46
CA ASN A 418 4.26 -9.90 2.25
C ASN A 418 4.11 -11.20 1.42
N ILE A 419 4.94 -11.39 0.40
CA ILE A 419 4.85 -12.59 -0.41
C ILE A 419 5.48 -13.76 0.37
N PRO A 420 4.76 -14.85 0.66
CA PRO A 420 5.37 -15.98 1.35
C PRO A 420 6.46 -16.62 0.50
N THR A 421 7.58 -17.04 1.11
CA THR A 421 8.68 -17.76 0.42
C THR A 421 8.24 -19.14 -0.07
N ARG A 422 7.28 -19.74 0.64
CA ARG A 422 6.77 -21.08 0.40
C ARG A 422 5.27 -21.01 0.11
N SER A 423 4.83 -21.73 -0.90
CA SER A 423 3.45 -21.71 -1.37
C SER A 423 2.89 -23.10 -1.63
N VAL A 424 1.59 -23.31 -1.40
CA VAL A 424 0.87 -24.50 -1.86
C VAL A 424 0.77 -24.50 -3.39
N GLY A 425 0.83 -23.32 -4.00
CA GLY A 425 0.91 -23.11 -5.44
C GLY A 425 0.04 -21.97 -5.92
N ARG A 426 -0.95 -21.53 -5.13
CA ARG A 426 -1.92 -20.48 -5.53
C ARG A 426 -1.26 -19.13 -5.66
N VAL A 427 -0.38 -18.76 -4.73
CA VAL A 427 0.37 -17.50 -4.84
C VAL A 427 1.17 -17.49 -6.15
N ILE A 428 1.88 -18.58 -6.45
CA ILE A 428 2.66 -18.72 -7.68
C ILE A 428 1.78 -18.64 -8.94
N GLU A 429 0.65 -19.37 -8.96
CA GLU A 429 -0.31 -19.35 -10.07
C GLU A 429 -0.84 -17.92 -10.33
N GLN A 430 -1.18 -17.19 -9.28
CA GLN A 430 -1.74 -15.85 -9.42
C GLN A 430 -0.69 -14.81 -9.83
N LEU A 431 0.53 -14.90 -9.30
CA LEU A 431 1.64 -14.04 -9.70
C LEU A 431 2.03 -14.28 -11.15
N THR A 432 2.17 -15.54 -11.57
CA THR A 432 2.50 -15.89 -12.97
C THR A 432 1.38 -15.48 -13.93
N SER A 433 0.12 -15.67 -13.55
CA SER A 433 -1.03 -15.16 -14.32
C SER A 433 -1.04 -13.63 -14.40
N PHE A 434 -0.62 -12.92 -13.36
CA PHE A 434 -0.50 -11.47 -13.41
C PHE A 434 0.60 -11.01 -14.39
N LEU A 435 1.74 -11.72 -14.45
CA LEU A 435 2.78 -11.47 -15.45
C LEU A 435 2.28 -11.71 -16.89
N ASP A 436 1.44 -12.73 -17.11
CA ASP A 436 0.76 -12.92 -18.39
C ASP A 436 -0.11 -11.71 -18.74
N LEU A 437 -0.91 -11.20 -17.81
CA LEU A 437 -1.75 -10.01 -18.03
C LEU A 437 -0.90 -8.76 -18.31
N ALA A 438 0.26 -8.60 -17.64
CA ALA A 438 1.19 -7.52 -17.91
C ALA A 438 1.78 -7.63 -19.33
N SER A 439 2.07 -8.84 -19.80
CA SER A 439 2.49 -9.09 -21.18
C SER A 439 1.40 -8.72 -22.21
N LEU A 440 0.13 -8.97 -21.88
CA LEU A 440 -1.02 -8.60 -22.74
C LEU A 440 -1.19 -7.09 -22.82
N GLN A 441 -1.14 -6.38 -21.68
CA GLN A 441 -1.15 -4.93 -21.65
C GLN A 441 -0.01 -4.34 -22.49
N GLN A 442 1.21 -4.87 -22.33
CA GLN A 442 2.37 -4.43 -23.12
C GLN A 442 2.11 -4.54 -24.63
N LYS A 443 1.53 -5.65 -25.09
CA LYS A 443 1.17 -5.82 -26.51
C LYS A 443 0.10 -4.84 -26.95
N ALA A 444 -0.95 -4.66 -26.14
CA ALA A 444 -2.04 -3.74 -26.45
C ALA A 444 -1.53 -2.29 -26.56
N ILE A 445 -0.66 -1.86 -25.65
CA ILE A 445 0.01 -0.55 -25.71
C ILE A 445 0.88 -0.41 -26.96
N ARG A 446 1.65 -1.45 -27.34
CA ARG A 446 2.45 -1.46 -28.59
C ARG A 446 1.57 -1.33 -29.83
N GLN A 447 0.42 -2.02 -29.86
CA GLN A 447 -0.55 -1.91 -30.94
C GLN A 447 -1.17 -0.52 -30.99
N ALA A 448 -1.61 0.03 -29.84
CA ALA A 448 -2.13 1.40 -29.75
C ALA A 448 -1.13 2.43 -30.29
N ARG A 449 0.16 2.29 -29.94
CA ARG A 449 1.24 3.14 -30.47
C ARG A 449 1.40 3.05 -31.98
N ARG A 450 1.28 1.85 -32.57
CA ARG A 450 1.39 1.64 -34.03
C ARG A 450 0.20 2.17 -34.80
N SER A 451 -0.99 2.08 -34.21
CA SER A 451 -2.23 2.59 -34.83
C SER A 451 -2.35 4.11 -34.79
N MET A 452 -1.46 4.81 -34.08
CA MET A 452 -1.47 6.27 -34.04
C MET A 452 -0.83 6.87 -35.29
N ASN A 453 -1.68 7.39 -36.18
CA ASN A 453 -1.27 8.19 -37.34
C ASN A 453 -1.09 9.68 -37.00
N ASP A 454 -1.43 10.11 -35.79
CA ASP A 454 -1.57 11.51 -35.42
C ASP A 454 -0.45 11.98 -34.47
N ARG A 455 0.20 13.10 -34.79
CA ARG A 455 1.42 13.58 -34.11
C ARG A 455 1.18 14.14 -32.70
N HIS A 456 -0.06 14.20 -32.23
CA HIS A 456 -0.45 14.95 -31.04
C HIS A 456 -0.99 14.12 -29.86
N LYS A 457 -1.15 12.79 -30.01
CA LYS A 457 -1.57 11.91 -28.91
C LYS A 457 -0.34 11.19 -28.35
N THR A 458 -0.21 11.13 -27.03
CA THR A 458 0.81 10.34 -26.32
C THR A 458 0.17 9.07 -25.76
N VAL A 459 0.92 7.97 -25.67
CA VAL A 459 0.44 6.69 -25.12
C VAL A 459 1.08 6.44 -23.78
N LEU A 460 0.26 6.03 -22.81
CA LEU A 460 0.70 5.60 -21.50
C LEU A 460 1.76 4.50 -21.60
N SER A 461 2.66 4.47 -20.64
CA SER A 461 3.62 3.39 -20.51
C SER A 461 2.96 2.11 -20.01
N GLY A 462 1.91 2.18 -19.19
CA GLY A 462 1.41 0.99 -18.47
C GLY A 462 2.43 0.47 -17.47
N LEU A 463 2.22 -0.73 -16.97
CA LEU A 463 3.10 -1.33 -15.98
C LEU A 463 4.50 -1.60 -16.58
N ARG A 464 5.54 -1.11 -15.91
CA ARG A 464 6.95 -1.21 -16.33
C ARG A 464 7.87 -1.77 -15.26
N HIS A 465 7.50 -1.63 -14.00
CA HIS A 465 8.27 -2.12 -12.87
C HIS A 465 7.38 -2.93 -11.93
N ILE A 466 7.80 -4.16 -11.62
CA ILE A 466 7.17 -5.02 -10.61
C ILE A 466 8.24 -5.41 -9.60
N ARG A 467 8.03 -5.06 -8.33
CA ARG A 467 8.87 -5.50 -7.22
C ARG A 467 8.10 -6.47 -6.34
N LEU A 468 8.70 -7.61 -6.03
CA LEU A 468 8.12 -8.66 -5.22
C LEU A 468 8.93 -8.76 -3.92
N GLU A 469 8.34 -8.35 -2.81
CA GLU A 469 8.97 -8.38 -1.49
C GLU A 469 8.51 -9.63 -0.74
N LEU A 470 9.44 -10.58 -0.59
CA LEU A 470 9.20 -11.86 0.04
C LEU A 470 9.46 -11.81 1.54
N ASP A 471 8.73 -12.65 2.26
CA ASP A 471 8.90 -12.90 3.68
C ASP A 471 10.28 -13.52 3.98
N PRO A 472 10.79 -13.39 5.22
CA PRO A 472 11.94 -14.19 5.63
C PRO A 472 11.58 -15.69 5.68
N ASP A 473 12.49 -16.56 5.21
CA ASP A 473 12.23 -18.00 5.19
C ASP A 473 12.17 -18.56 6.63
N PHE A 474 11.25 -19.49 6.85
CA PHE A 474 10.95 -20.07 8.16
C PHE A 474 11.62 -21.43 8.40
N SER A 475 12.54 -21.87 7.53
CA SER A 475 13.38 -23.03 7.82
C SER A 475 14.44 -22.65 8.86
N ASP A 476 14.14 -22.88 10.13
CA ASP A 476 15.17 -23.07 11.14
C ASP A 476 15.52 -24.57 11.16
N ASP A 477 16.80 -24.87 10.95
CA ASP A 477 17.59 -25.39 12.05
C ASP A 477 18.88 -24.55 12.12
N VAL A 478 19.19 -24.12 13.33
CA VAL A 478 20.47 -23.52 13.71
C VAL A 478 21.61 -24.40 13.19
N ILE A 479 22.50 -23.86 12.33
CA ILE A 479 23.95 -24.05 12.34
C ILE A 479 24.59 -23.06 11.35
N ASP A 480 25.59 -22.36 11.87
CA ASP A 480 26.64 -21.56 11.24
C ASP A 480 26.30 -20.24 10.51
N SER A 481 26.46 -19.19 11.32
CA SER A 481 27.25 -18.00 11.01
C SER A 481 28.32 -18.18 9.92
N SER A 482 28.54 -17.10 9.17
CA SER A 482 29.80 -16.74 8.46
C SER A 482 29.95 -17.04 6.96
N THR A 483 28.90 -16.88 6.16
CA THR A 483 29.10 -16.46 4.76
C THR A 483 28.11 -15.39 4.34
N GLY A 484 28.28 -14.19 4.88
CA GLY A 484 27.78 -12.97 4.25
C GLY A 484 28.53 -12.75 2.94
N ARG A 485 28.06 -13.37 1.87
CA ARG A 485 28.34 -12.90 0.52
C ARG A 485 27.07 -12.24 0.03
N ASP A 486 27.10 -10.92 -0.02
CA ASP A 486 26.20 -10.13 -0.85
C ASP A 486 26.37 -10.63 -2.29
N ILE A 487 25.48 -11.53 -2.70
CA ILE A 487 25.35 -11.93 -4.09
C ILE A 487 24.59 -10.79 -4.76
N ASP A 488 25.26 -10.08 -5.65
CA ASP A 488 24.71 -8.98 -6.44
C ASP A 488 23.61 -9.51 -7.38
N TYR A 489 22.35 -9.36 -6.94
CA TYR A 489 21.15 -9.87 -7.64
C TYR A 489 20.77 -9.05 -8.88
N ASP A 490 21.40 -7.89 -9.11
CA ASP A 490 21.12 -7.04 -10.27
C ASP A 490 21.67 -7.63 -11.58
N LYS A 491 22.74 -8.44 -11.50
CA LYS A 491 23.44 -8.97 -12.70
C LYS A 491 22.72 -10.11 -13.43
N LEU A 492 21.66 -10.69 -12.88
CA LEU A 492 20.91 -11.77 -13.54
C LEU A 492 19.58 -11.33 -14.15
N LEU A 493 19.17 -10.07 -13.92
CA LEU A 493 17.81 -9.60 -14.18
C LEU A 493 17.69 -8.42 -15.15
N ASP A 494 18.79 -7.79 -15.57
CA ASP A 494 18.80 -6.72 -16.59
C ASP A 494 19.82 -6.97 -17.74
N PRO A 495 19.52 -6.56 -18.99
CA PRO A 495 20.22 -7.00 -20.21
C PRO A 495 21.33 -6.02 -20.66
N GLY A 496 22.20 -5.60 -19.75
CA GLY A 496 23.15 -4.50 -19.98
C GLY A 496 24.64 -4.83 -20.04
N ASP A 497 25.11 -5.89 -19.37
CA ASP A 497 26.55 -6.15 -19.26
C ASP A 497 26.92 -7.47 -19.93
N GLU A 498 27.52 -7.38 -21.11
CA GLU A 498 28.33 -8.45 -21.69
C GLU A 498 29.71 -8.44 -21.01
N ASP A 499 29.99 -9.42 -20.15
CA ASP A 499 31.31 -10.06 -20.15
C ASP A 499 31.31 -11.45 -19.51
N PHE A 500 32.03 -12.36 -20.16
CA PHE A 500 32.06 -13.81 -19.92
C PHE A 500 32.81 -14.20 -18.63
N GLY A 501 32.36 -15.28 -17.99
CA GLY A 501 33.09 -15.92 -16.88
C GLY A 501 32.60 -17.34 -16.62
N ASN A 502 33.22 -18.28 -17.33
CA ASN A 502 33.06 -19.71 -17.26
C ASN A 502 33.30 -20.24 -15.84
N ASP A 503 32.32 -20.90 -15.20
CA ASP A 503 32.59 -21.97 -14.24
C ASP A 503 31.39 -22.92 -14.03
N THR A 504 31.42 -23.97 -14.84
CA THR A 504 31.42 -25.37 -14.39
C THR A 504 30.29 -25.84 -13.46
N PHE A 505 29.24 -26.36 -14.10
CA PHE A 505 28.42 -27.47 -13.61
C PHE A 505 29.29 -28.70 -13.32
N SER A 506 29.15 -29.29 -12.12
CA SER A 506 29.15 -30.75 -11.88
C SER A 506 29.09 -31.03 -10.37
N PHE A 507 28.06 -31.74 -9.91
CA PHE A 507 28.28 -33.01 -9.22
C PHE A 507 26.95 -33.79 -9.07
N PHE A 508 26.84 -34.92 -9.78
CA PHE A 508 25.97 -36.03 -9.41
C PHE A 508 26.82 -37.02 -8.61
N GLU A 509 26.26 -37.61 -7.54
CA GLU A 509 26.29 -39.06 -7.24
C GLU A 509 25.47 -39.29 -5.94
N ASP A 510 24.30 -39.93 -6.02
CA ASP A 510 24.03 -41.38 -5.92
C ASP A 510 24.30 -41.93 -4.50
N THR A 511 23.28 -42.22 -3.67
CA THR A 511 22.57 -43.50 -3.54
C THR A 511 21.70 -43.38 -2.26
N ARG A 512 20.52 -43.97 -2.05
CA ARG A 512 20.09 -45.37 -2.11
C ARG A 512 18.57 -45.44 -1.86
N ARG A 513 17.96 -46.47 -2.43
CA ARG A 513 16.56 -46.89 -2.27
C ARG A 513 16.29 -47.41 -0.86
N ASP A 514 15.09 -47.15 -0.32
CA ASP A 514 14.30 -48.12 0.44
C ASP A 514 12.82 -47.65 0.56
N MET A 515 11.89 -48.59 0.32
CA MET A 515 10.43 -48.50 0.48
C MET A 515 9.98 -49.89 0.99
N PRO A 516 8.73 -50.08 1.46
CA PRO A 516 7.92 -49.31 2.40
C PRO A 516 7.47 -50.23 3.58
N LYS A 517 6.85 -49.68 4.63
CA LYS A 517 6.07 -50.49 5.60
C LYS A 517 4.64 -50.01 5.70
N GLN A 518 3.74 -50.89 5.25
CA GLN A 518 2.30 -50.87 5.48
C GLN A 518 1.99 -50.97 6.98
N HIS A 519 0.97 -50.24 7.43
CA HIS A 519 0.13 -50.70 8.53
C HIS A 519 -1.34 -50.34 8.25
N ASN A 520 -2.20 -51.35 8.36
CA ASN A 520 -3.63 -51.31 8.05
C ASN A 520 -4.48 -50.81 9.23
N PRO A 521 -5.78 -50.47 9.01
CA PRO A 521 -6.54 -49.51 9.80
C PRO A 521 -7.30 -50.15 10.97
N GLY A 522 -7.33 -49.44 12.10
CA GLY A 522 -8.18 -49.76 13.24
C GLY A 522 -9.52 -49.02 13.16
N ARG A 523 -10.61 -49.78 12.96
CA ARG A 523 -11.99 -49.32 13.18
C ARG A 523 -12.22 -49.07 14.67
N GLY A 524 -12.62 -47.85 15.02
CA GLY A 524 -13.16 -47.50 16.34
C GLY A 524 -14.39 -46.61 16.16
N ARG A 525 -15.58 -47.17 16.37
CA ARG A 525 -16.87 -46.47 16.39
C ARG A 525 -17.23 -46.24 17.86
N ALA A 526 -17.30 -45.00 18.30
CA ALA A 526 -18.06 -44.64 19.50
C ALA A 526 -18.53 -43.19 19.40
N LYS A 527 -19.83 -43.03 19.63
CA LYS A 527 -20.60 -41.79 19.66
C LYS A 527 -20.22 -41.01 20.91
N ASN A 528 -20.17 -39.69 20.81
CA ASN A 528 -20.62 -38.83 21.90
C ASN A 528 -21.18 -37.53 21.33
N GLU A 529 -22.49 -37.42 21.48
CA GLU A 529 -23.30 -36.25 21.18
C GLU A 529 -23.01 -35.18 22.24
N LEU A 530 -22.51 -34.04 21.79
CA LEU A 530 -22.59 -32.78 22.52
C LEU A 530 -23.24 -31.78 21.57
N ARG A 531 -24.40 -31.29 22.00
CA ARG A 531 -25.32 -30.45 21.22
C ARG A 531 -24.68 -29.09 20.93
N HIS A 532 -24.09 -28.96 19.76
CA HIS A 532 -23.73 -27.69 19.16
C HIS A 532 -24.98 -27.01 18.58
N ALA A 533 -25.03 -25.68 18.66
CA ALA A 533 -26.03 -24.86 17.98
C ALA A 533 -26.13 -25.27 16.49
N ASP A 534 -27.35 -25.31 15.96
CA ASP A 534 -27.74 -25.79 14.63
C ASP A 534 -26.94 -25.14 13.48
N ILE A 535 -25.73 -25.65 13.19
CA ILE A 535 -24.79 -25.13 12.17
C ILE A 535 -24.69 -26.08 10.96
N GLY A 536 -25.34 -27.25 10.99
CA GLY A 536 -25.35 -28.22 9.86
C GLY A 536 -26.15 -27.77 8.62
N ARG A 537 -27.02 -26.76 8.73
CA ARG A 537 -28.12 -26.55 7.78
C ARG A 537 -27.82 -25.79 6.47
N TYR A 538 -26.67 -25.15 6.28
CA TYR A 538 -26.38 -24.50 4.97
C TYR A 538 -26.16 -25.56 3.88
N SER A 539 -25.40 -26.61 4.19
CA SER A 539 -25.22 -27.78 3.31
C SER A 539 -26.52 -28.53 3.03
N ASP A 540 -27.51 -28.40 3.91
CA ASP A 540 -28.84 -29.00 3.78
C ASP A 540 -29.83 -28.09 3.04
N TRP A 541 -29.49 -26.81 2.82
CA TRP A 541 -30.30 -25.89 2.03
C TRP A 541 -30.06 -26.13 0.56
N THR A 542 -30.78 -27.10 0.01
CA THR A 542 -30.69 -27.50 -1.41
C THR A 542 -31.86 -26.99 -2.25
N SER A 543 -32.95 -26.54 -1.63
CA SER A 543 -34.12 -26.00 -2.32
C SER A 543 -35.03 -25.18 -1.39
N GLY A 544 -35.94 -24.39 -1.97
CA GLY A 544 -36.97 -23.64 -1.25
C GLY A 544 -36.54 -22.24 -0.77
N ARG A 545 -37.55 -21.42 -0.40
CA ARG A 545 -37.36 -20.08 0.14
C ARG A 545 -36.98 -20.13 1.63
N LEU A 546 -36.07 -19.26 2.06
CA LEU A 546 -35.69 -19.11 3.47
C LEU A 546 -36.91 -18.76 4.32
N LYS A 547 -37.01 -19.41 5.48
CA LYS A 547 -38.18 -19.35 6.38
C LYS A 547 -37.86 -18.61 7.68
N SER A 548 -36.84 -17.78 7.69
CA SER A 548 -36.52 -16.90 8.81
C SER A 548 -36.47 -15.44 8.35
N PRO A 549 -36.70 -14.47 9.25
CA PRO A 549 -36.52 -13.06 8.93
C PRO A 549 -35.12 -12.82 8.34
N PRO A 550 -34.96 -11.91 7.35
CA PRO A 550 -35.98 -10.97 6.84
C PRO A 550 -36.94 -11.55 5.79
N TYR A 551 -36.84 -12.84 5.42
CA TYR A 551 -37.56 -13.40 4.26
C TYR A 551 -38.97 -13.91 4.59
N THR A 552 -39.27 -14.14 5.87
CA THR A 552 -40.64 -14.49 6.33
C THR A 552 -41.58 -13.30 6.27
N ASP A 553 -41.05 -12.12 6.61
CA ASP A 553 -41.84 -10.93 6.88
C ASP A 553 -41.92 -10.00 5.67
N ASN A 554 -41.08 -10.26 4.66
CA ASN A 554 -40.93 -9.40 3.50
C ASN A 554 -40.83 -10.24 2.21
N GLU A 555 -41.73 -10.00 1.26
CA GLU A 555 -41.66 -10.57 -0.09
C GLU A 555 -40.74 -9.77 -1.03
N SER A 556 -40.38 -8.54 -0.63
CA SER A 556 -39.43 -7.71 -1.36
C SER A 556 -38.00 -8.26 -1.25
N GLN A 557 -37.21 -8.04 -2.30
CA GLN A 557 -35.77 -8.28 -2.30
C GLN A 557 -34.98 -7.18 -1.58
N PHE A 558 -35.68 -6.17 -1.03
CA PHE A 558 -35.10 -5.03 -0.35
C PHE A 558 -35.75 -4.83 1.02
N THR A 559 -34.95 -4.39 1.98
CA THR A 559 -35.39 -3.94 3.30
C THR A 559 -34.94 -2.50 3.53
N SER A 560 -35.72 -1.70 4.25
CA SER A 560 -35.32 -0.34 4.60
C SER A 560 -34.37 -0.38 5.80
N HIS A 561 -33.19 0.21 5.62
CA HIS A 561 -32.27 0.49 6.74
C HIS A 561 -32.41 1.95 7.13
N HIS A 562 -32.37 2.23 8.43
CA HIS A 562 -32.42 3.58 8.99
C HIS A 562 -31.07 3.90 9.62
N GLU A 563 -30.44 4.98 9.16
CA GLU A 563 -29.18 5.47 9.71
C GLU A 563 -29.43 6.66 10.63
N GLU A 564 -28.83 6.62 11.82
CA GLU A 564 -28.94 7.70 12.81
C GLU A 564 -27.96 8.83 12.51
N ALA A 565 -28.28 10.05 12.97
CA ALA A 565 -27.41 11.22 12.79
C ALA A 565 -26.00 11.00 13.37
N SER A 566 -25.88 10.26 14.47
CA SER A 566 -24.61 9.94 15.16
C SER A 566 -23.66 9.03 14.38
N THR A 567 -24.19 8.27 13.41
CA THR A 567 -23.46 7.27 12.62
C THR A 567 -23.33 7.67 11.15
N SER A 568 -24.24 8.54 10.70
CA SER A 568 -24.25 9.13 9.36
C SER A 568 -23.02 10.00 9.08
N TRP A 569 -22.52 9.94 7.85
CA TRP A 569 -21.40 10.79 7.39
C TRP A 569 -21.70 12.29 7.49
N THR A 570 -22.93 12.71 7.19
CA THR A 570 -23.31 14.13 7.13
C THR A 570 -23.98 14.66 8.40
N GLY A 571 -24.12 13.84 9.44
CA GLY A 571 -24.93 14.20 10.63
C GLY A 571 -26.45 14.22 10.39
N ASN A 572 -26.93 13.64 9.29
CA ASN A 572 -28.34 13.63 8.92
C ASN A 572 -28.94 12.24 9.12
N VAL A 573 -30.19 12.18 9.59
CA VAL A 573 -30.97 10.94 9.60
C VAL A 573 -31.45 10.63 8.18
N TYR A 574 -31.25 9.41 7.71
CA TYR A 574 -31.73 8.98 6.40
C TYR A 574 -32.18 7.52 6.42
N SER A 575 -32.91 7.12 5.37
CA SER A 575 -33.24 5.71 5.12
C SER A 575 -32.88 5.33 3.70
N VAL A 576 -32.30 4.13 3.54
CA VAL A 576 -31.91 3.58 2.24
C VAL A 576 -32.46 2.17 2.05
N PRO A 577 -32.87 1.80 0.83
CA PRO A 577 -33.24 0.42 0.51
C PRO A 577 -31.97 -0.44 0.40
N VAL A 578 -31.83 -1.42 1.31
CA VAL A 578 -30.74 -2.38 1.33
C VAL A 578 -31.20 -3.68 0.68
N TRP A 579 -30.44 -4.17 -0.28
CA TRP A 579 -30.73 -5.41 -0.99
C TRP A 579 -30.42 -6.62 -0.10
N ILE A 580 -31.42 -7.47 0.06
CA ILE A 580 -31.37 -8.71 0.86
C ILE A 580 -31.50 -9.97 0.01
N GLY A 581 -31.71 -9.84 -1.30
CA GLY A 581 -31.91 -10.97 -2.21
C GLY A 581 -33.31 -11.58 -2.16
N SER A 582 -33.57 -12.55 -3.02
CA SER A 582 -34.90 -13.17 -3.18
C SER A 582 -35.30 -14.12 -2.06
N GLY A 583 -34.35 -14.50 -1.20
CA GLY A 583 -34.52 -15.54 -0.19
C GLY A 583 -34.62 -16.94 -0.80
N THR A 584 -34.33 -17.12 -2.10
CA THR A 584 -34.33 -18.41 -2.79
C THR A 584 -32.94 -18.70 -3.34
N ILE A 585 -32.57 -19.97 -3.42
CA ILE A 585 -31.28 -20.39 -3.95
C ILE A 585 -31.19 -19.98 -5.42
N GLY A 586 -30.19 -19.16 -5.75
CA GLY A 586 -29.87 -18.74 -7.10
C GLY A 586 -28.56 -19.36 -7.62
N PRO A 587 -28.12 -18.96 -8.82
CA PRO A 587 -26.91 -19.48 -9.45
C PRO A 587 -25.62 -18.98 -8.77
N HIS A 588 -25.68 -17.87 -8.01
CA HIS A 588 -24.52 -17.24 -7.40
C HIS A 588 -24.30 -17.73 -5.97
N ALA A 589 -23.24 -18.51 -5.76
CA ALA A 589 -22.92 -19.08 -4.45
C ALA A 589 -22.63 -18.03 -3.36
N ALA A 590 -22.05 -16.87 -3.72
CA ALA A 590 -21.82 -15.75 -2.80
C ALA A 590 -23.14 -15.16 -2.29
N VAL A 591 -24.07 -14.89 -3.22
CA VAL A 591 -25.41 -14.37 -2.92
C VAL A 591 -26.18 -15.34 -2.03
N ASN A 592 -26.12 -16.64 -2.31
CA ASN A 592 -26.78 -17.65 -1.48
C ASN A 592 -26.26 -17.62 -0.03
N GLU A 593 -24.94 -17.54 0.18
CA GLU A 593 -24.41 -17.46 1.54
C GLU A 593 -24.68 -16.10 2.21
N TYR A 594 -24.65 -15.00 1.46
CA TYR A 594 -25.08 -13.69 1.97
C TYR A 594 -26.51 -13.75 2.49
N MET A 595 -27.45 -14.27 1.70
CA MET A 595 -28.85 -14.43 2.11
C MET A 595 -28.98 -15.32 3.35
N TRP A 596 -28.17 -16.39 3.43
CA TRP A 596 -28.14 -17.25 4.59
C TRP A 596 -27.67 -16.50 5.86
N ASN A 597 -26.61 -15.70 5.75
CA ASN A 597 -26.05 -14.93 6.86
C ASN A 597 -27.01 -13.84 7.35
N LEU A 598 -27.85 -13.27 6.48
CA LEU A 598 -28.85 -12.25 6.86
C LEU A 598 -29.95 -12.76 7.81
N GLN A 599 -30.09 -14.07 7.98
CA GLN A 599 -30.97 -14.65 9.01
C GLN A 599 -30.50 -14.33 10.43
N ASP A 600 -29.20 -14.02 10.62
CA ASP A 600 -28.69 -13.47 11.88
C ASP A 600 -28.88 -11.95 11.90
N ALA A 601 -29.71 -11.49 12.84
CA ALA A 601 -29.98 -10.07 13.02
C ALA A 601 -28.71 -9.22 13.26
N LYS A 602 -27.66 -9.80 13.85
CA LYS A 602 -26.40 -9.09 14.17
C LYS A 602 -25.57 -8.76 12.95
N LEU A 603 -25.73 -9.52 11.86
CA LEU A 603 -25.01 -9.32 10.60
C LEU A 603 -25.70 -8.32 9.66
N ARG A 604 -26.88 -7.79 10.04
CA ARG A 604 -27.60 -6.73 9.31
C ARG A 604 -27.11 -5.34 9.74
N THR A 605 -25.81 -5.12 9.64
CA THR A 605 -25.13 -3.87 10.02
C THR A 605 -24.08 -3.50 8.98
N ASP A 606 -23.45 -2.33 9.14
CA ASP A 606 -22.43 -1.79 8.24
C ASP A 606 -22.92 -1.72 6.79
N VAL A 607 -23.88 -0.82 6.55
CA VAL A 607 -24.45 -0.65 5.21
C VAL A 607 -23.47 0.08 4.31
N GLY A 608 -23.27 -0.45 3.10
CA GLY A 608 -22.42 0.17 2.09
C GLY A 608 -22.87 -0.13 0.66
N PRO A 609 -22.39 0.65 -0.32
CA PRO A 609 -22.74 0.50 -1.72
C PRO A 609 -22.13 -0.77 -2.34
N ALA A 610 -22.85 -1.45 -3.23
CA ALA A 610 -22.31 -2.60 -3.96
C ALA A 610 -21.09 -2.18 -4.82
N THR A 611 -19.94 -2.78 -4.54
CA THR A 611 -18.71 -2.57 -5.31
C THR A 611 -18.76 -3.36 -6.62
N PRO A 612 -17.92 -3.06 -7.62
CA PRO A 612 -17.81 -3.88 -8.83
C PRO A 612 -17.54 -5.37 -8.56
N SER A 613 -16.81 -5.68 -7.49
CA SER A 613 -16.60 -7.05 -7.04
C SER A 613 -17.88 -7.72 -6.56
N HIS A 614 -18.71 -7.01 -5.77
CA HIS A 614 -20.02 -7.51 -5.35
C HIS A 614 -20.93 -7.77 -6.56
N VAL A 615 -20.90 -6.85 -7.54
CA VAL A 615 -21.69 -7.00 -8.78
C VAL A 615 -21.25 -8.23 -9.57
N ALA A 616 -19.93 -8.43 -9.73
CA ALA A 616 -19.40 -9.64 -10.35
C ALA A 616 -19.72 -10.92 -9.58
N ALA A 617 -19.94 -10.83 -8.26
CA ALA A 617 -20.38 -11.95 -7.42
C ALA A 617 -21.90 -12.21 -7.48
N GLY A 618 -22.67 -11.38 -8.20
CA GLY A 618 -24.11 -11.56 -8.43
C GLY A 618 -25.02 -10.54 -7.72
N VAL A 619 -24.47 -9.55 -7.02
CA VAL A 619 -25.26 -8.45 -6.42
C VAL A 619 -25.73 -7.50 -7.53
N PRO A 620 -26.98 -7.00 -7.51
CA PRO A 620 -27.41 -6.00 -8.48
C PRO A 620 -26.58 -4.69 -8.37
N ALA A 621 -26.21 -4.12 -9.52
CA ALA A 621 -25.50 -2.84 -9.55
C ALA A 621 -26.34 -1.70 -8.95
N MET A 622 -25.67 -0.66 -8.43
CA MET A 622 -26.32 0.52 -7.83
C MET A 622 -27.24 0.20 -6.64
N THR A 623 -26.93 -0.83 -5.86
CA THR A 623 -27.68 -1.20 -4.64
C THR A 623 -26.81 -1.12 -3.39
N TYR A 624 -27.45 -1.03 -2.22
CA TYR A 624 -26.76 -1.13 -0.93
C TYR A 624 -26.84 -2.55 -0.38
N ILE A 625 -25.82 -3.00 0.34
CA ILE A 625 -25.79 -4.30 1.01
C ILE A 625 -25.28 -4.16 2.46
N PHE A 626 -25.50 -5.18 3.28
CA PHE A 626 -24.90 -5.28 4.60
C PHE A 626 -23.49 -5.86 4.50
N TYR A 627 -22.46 -5.02 4.68
CA TYR A 627 -21.07 -5.47 4.64
C TYR A 627 -20.73 -6.40 5.79
N ALA A 628 -21.33 -6.26 6.98
CA ALA A 628 -21.10 -7.20 8.06
C ALA A 628 -21.45 -8.65 7.66
N ALA A 629 -22.61 -8.86 7.01
CA ALA A 629 -23.00 -10.17 6.50
C ALA A 629 -22.12 -10.67 5.34
N TRP A 630 -21.64 -9.75 4.49
CA TRP A 630 -20.78 -10.08 3.35
C TRP A 630 -19.36 -10.45 3.79
N ASN A 631 -18.74 -9.62 4.62
CA ASN A 631 -17.39 -9.79 5.14
C ASN A 631 -17.29 -11.02 6.06
N ALA A 632 -18.38 -11.40 6.74
CA ALA A 632 -18.46 -12.66 7.49
C ALA A 632 -18.10 -13.89 6.63
N MET A 633 -18.39 -13.86 5.33
CA MET A 633 -18.16 -14.97 4.41
C MET A 633 -16.66 -15.21 4.11
N VAL A 634 -15.77 -14.28 4.45
CA VAL A 634 -14.31 -14.48 4.36
C VAL A 634 -13.89 -15.62 5.28
N PHE A 635 -14.41 -15.61 6.51
CA PHE A 635 -13.97 -16.49 7.59
C PHE A 635 -14.66 -17.87 7.50
N PRO A 636 -13.90 -18.98 7.41
CA PRO A 636 -14.49 -20.31 7.39
C PRO A 636 -15.27 -20.62 8.67
N LYS A 637 -16.53 -21.03 8.52
CA LYS A 637 -17.42 -21.40 9.65
C LYS A 637 -16.88 -22.57 10.50
N ASN A 638 -16.09 -23.47 9.91
CA ASN A 638 -15.43 -24.59 10.59
C ASN A 638 -13.92 -24.57 10.32
N LEU A 639 -13.19 -23.75 11.08
CA LEU A 639 -11.73 -23.62 10.96
C LEU A 639 -11.00 -24.94 11.23
N ALA A 640 -11.42 -25.69 12.26
CA ALA A 640 -10.79 -26.96 12.62
C ALA A 640 -10.93 -28.03 11.53
N GLY A 641 -12.09 -28.10 10.87
CA GLY A 641 -12.32 -28.96 9.72
C GLY A 641 -11.52 -28.52 8.50
N ALA A 642 -11.47 -27.20 8.23
CA ALA A 642 -10.67 -26.65 7.14
C ALA A 642 -9.17 -26.95 7.32
N ALA A 643 -8.65 -26.81 8.54
CA ALA A 643 -7.26 -27.10 8.86
C ALA A 643 -6.93 -28.59 8.67
N LYS A 644 -7.82 -29.51 9.08
CA LYS A 644 -7.65 -30.96 8.89
C LYS A 644 -7.66 -31.39 7.42
N ASN A 645 -8.40 -30.67 6.57
CA ASN A 645 -8.53 -30.98 5.15
C ASN A 645 -7.41 -30.37 4.30
N CYS A 646 -6.49 -29.60 4.88
CA CYS A 646 -5.36 -29.04 4.16
C CYS A 646 -4.40 -30.15 3.71
N SER A 647 -4.00 -30.12 2.43
CA SER A 647 -3.03 -31.06 1.86
C SER A 647 -1.73 -31.08 2.68
N ALA A 648 -1.13 -32.26 2.82
CA ALA A 648 0.19 -32.45 3.45
C ALA A 648 1.36 -32.35 2.44
N GLU A 649 1.09 -32.00 1.17
CA GLU A 649 2.13 -31.88 0.15
C GLU A 649 3.18 -30.83 0.50
N PRO A 650 4.45 -31.03 0.09
CA PRO A 650 5.52 -30.09 0.35
C PRO A 650 5.23 -28.74 -0.31
N LEU A 651 5.51 -27.66 0.40
CA LEU A 651 5.36 -26.31 -0.12
C LEU A 651 6.45 -26.04 -1.17
N ARG A 652 6.06 -25.37 -2.25
CA ARG A 652 6.98 -25.01 -3.34
C ARG A 652 7.66 -23.68 -3.04
N ASP A 653 8.88 -23.54 -3.52
CA ASP A 653 9.62 -22.28 -3.49
C ASP A 653 9.03 -21.27 -4.47
N VAL A 654 8.63 -20.10 -3.98
CA VAL A 654 8.03 -19.04 -4.80
C VAL A 654 9.09 -18.39 -5.68
N VAL A 655 10.29 -18.11 -5.16
CA VAL A 655 11.37 -17.46 -5.90
C VAL A 655 11.81 -18.33 -7.08
N ALA A 656 12.05 -19.62 -6.82
CA ALA A 656 12.43 -20.57 -7.86
C ALA A 656 11.36 -20.65 -8.95
N ALA A 657 10.08 -20.76 -8.57
CA ALA A 657 8.99 -20.85 -9.54
C ALA A 657 8.82 -19.59 -10.41
N ILE A 658 9.04 -18.39 -9.86
CA ILE A 658 9.02 -17.14 -10.64
C ILE A 658 10.21 -17.07 -11.58
N LYS A 659 11.41 -17.47 -11.14
CA LYS A 659 12.60 -17.55 -12.01
C LYS A 659 12.39 -18.54 -13.17
N ASP A 660 11.90 -19.74 -12.88
CA ASP A 660 11.58 -20.75 -13.90
C ASP A 660 10.54 -20.25 -14.89
N TYR A 661 9.50 -19.57 -14.40
CA TYR A 661 8.50 -18.92 -15.25
C TYR A 661 9.15 -17.89 -16.18
N ARG A 662 10.06 -17.06 -15.65
CA ARG A 662 10.73 -15.99 -16.41
C ARG A 662 11.62 -16.56 -17.51
N VAL A 663 12.40 -17.60 -17.20
CA VAL A 663 13.24 -18.29 -18.18
C VAL A 663 12.39 -18.94 -19.27
N ARG A 664 11.35 -19.69 -18.89
CA ARG A 664 10.48 -20.40 -19.84
C ARG A 664 9.71 -19.46 -20.77
N THR A 665 9.35 -18.26 -20.32
CA THR A 665 8.61 -17.29 -21.14
C THR A 665 9.50 -16.42 -22.01
N ARG A 666 10.81 -16.37 -21.76
CA ARG A 666 11.77 -15.55 -22.52
C ARG A 666 11.70 -15.88 -24.01
N GLY A 667 11.66 -14.84 -24.86
CA GLY A 667 11.55 -14.98 -26.31
C GLY A 667 10.16 -15.41 -26.82
N THR A 668 9.20 -15.70 -25.93
CA THR A 668 7.82 -15.99 -26.32
C THR A 668 6.94 -14.74 -26.25
N PRO A 669 5.77 -14.72 -26.90
CA PRO A 669 4.80 -13.64 -26.71
C PRO A 669 4.32 -13.48 -25.25
N ARG A 670 4.51 -14.46 -24.37
CA ARG A 670 4.11 -14.37 -22.95
C ARG A 670 5.14 -13.62 -22.09
N HIS A 671 6.28 -13.25 -22.67
CA HIS A 671 7.28 -12.46 -21.96
C HIS A 671 6.79 -11.02 -21.78
N TRP A 672 6.91 -10.52 -20.55
CA TRP A 672 6.70 -9.11 -20.23
C TRP A 672 8.06 -8.43 -20.08
N ASP A 673 8.33 -7.36 -20.82
CA ASP A 673 9.70 -6.81 -20.94
C ASP A 673 10.03 -5.79 -19.85
N GLY A 674 9.13 -5.58 -18.88
CA GLY A 674 9.38 -4.70 -17.74
C GLY A 674 10.36 -5.31 -16.72
N LYS A 675 10.86 -4.45 -15.83
CA LYS A 675 11.79 -4.81 -14.76
C LYS A 675 11.05 -5.58 -13.66
N ILE A 676 11.58 -6.75 -13.28
CA ILE A 676 11.10 -7.54 -12.13
C ILE A 676 12.20 -7.57 -11.08
N GLU A 677 11.90 -7.10 -9.88
CA GLU A 677 12.78 -7.19 -8.71
C GLU A 677 12.24 -8.24 -7.73
N LEU A 678 13.11 -9.11 -7.21
CA LEU A 678 12.81 -10.07 -6.15
C LEU A 678 13.64 -9.68 -4.93
N VAL A 679 12.99 -9.30 -3.83
CA VAL A 679 13.66 -8.79 -2.63
C VAL A 679 13.22 -9.61 -1.42
N HIS A 680 14.18 -10.09 -0.62
CA HIS A 680 13.86 -10.68 0.68
C HIS A 680 13.73 -9.59 1.74
N SER A 681 12.66 -9.65 2.53
CA SER A 681 12.46 -8.78 3.69
C SER A 681 13.44 -9.19 4.79
N ASP A 682 14.22 -8.24 5.29
CA ASP A 682 15.23 -8.51 6.33
C ASP A 682 14.57 -8.95 7.67
N ARG A 683 15.10 -9.99 8.33
CA ARG A 683 14.51 -10.64 9.54
C ARG A 683 14.37 -9.67 10.72
N SER A 684 15.24 -8.66 10.82
CA SER A 684 15.22 -7.58 11.84
C SER A 684 13.92 -6.76 11.85
N SER A 685 13.15 -6.84 10.76
CA SER A 685 12.10 -5.88 10.47
C SER A 685 10.68 -6.39 10.81
N ARG A 686 10.54 -7.64 11.29
CA ARG A 686 9.24 -8.25 11.66
C ARG A 686 9.09 -8.69 13.12
N TYR A 687 10.17 -8.96 13.84
CA TYR A 687 10.10 -9.65 15.14
C TYR A 687 10.42 -8.80 16.38
N HIS A 688 10.78 -7.52 16.25
CA HIS A 688 11.03 -6.69 17.44
C HIS A 688 9.76 -6.25 18.19
N ALA A 689 8.57 -6.68 17.79
CA ALA A 689 7.32 -6.36 18.50
C ALA A 689 6.98 -7.31 19.67
N SER A 690 7.70 -8.42 19.92
CA SER A 690 7.34 -9.34 21.03
C SER A 690 8.44 -9.86 21.94
N GLU A 691 9.73 -9.54 21.75
CA GLU A 691 10.80 -10.13 22.59
C GLU A 691 11.78 -9.15 23.28
N TYR A 692 11.50 -7.85 23.29
CA TYR A 692 12.23 -6.90 24.14
C TYR A 692 11.28 -6.10 25.03
N TRP A 693 10.70 -6.77 26.02
CA TRP A 693 10.11 -6.15 27.21
C TRP A 693 10.45 -6.98 28.45
N ARG A 694 11.52 -6.58 29.15
CA ARG A 694 11.56 -6.59 30.61
C ARG A 694 11.75 -5.17 31.09
#